data_AF-A0A1Y5DMN8-F1
#
_entry.id   AF-A0A1Y5DMN8-F1
#
_cell.length_a   1.000
_cell.length_b   1.000
_cell.length_c   1.000
_cell.angle_alpha   90.00
_cell.angle_beta   90.00
_cell.angle_gamma   90.00
#
_symmetry.space_group_name_H-M   'P 1'
#
loop_
_entity.id
_entity.type
_entity.pdbx_description
1 polymer ?
#
loop_
_entity_poly.entity_id
_entity_poly.type
_entity_poly.pdbx_seq_one_letter_code
_entity_poly.pdbx_strand_id
1 'polypeptide(L)'
;DSGHEGVISISTGDKVFNSISFEAVEYASDSTSTNDSSDYYITAIEGNGPASANTQYQVTEDGILTIETSSVFDLLDNDSDAQNDSFNITHINGTNITDGQEIILDSGAKLTIGVNGNFEYDPNSVYDALEAGEVTTDTYTYTITDEHGATDTATATITIIGKGEAPVITDSEVVVSEEGLTNGIVDTDGSPTDETNATSVSGVVGITDDGNSLSVTLLAPSETLSSDGVTITWAGNDTQELVGQANGVDVIRVTINDAGAYNVELLKPVDHPTNSVEDIFTLNFGVKADDGSESTTGKITVNIEDDMPTSSAITRELDVGPSLIVVKNLEAGFKDSVFDNGTSTVNTENTDSDSLTDKIEWGTAANNSDGQSGYNLIDNSNFTSTDGSEVNTTDAFKLADFTHQNWAINSNSSTLDKTTITMSMDVEINGETVAIDFDVLVEHTETPNSGDANASRDIVTLPAGDITKEINGQEYTFKLEGFKDANGDFVKTIYTNESANNTYEIFASIESNSDLPHVEGVVTLDAGADGFDRVDWGSLDNPYGTMTANANGEYNFVVNQGTYDSLTLGETVTQSFTYTVVDKDGDGSTNTVSIEITGTNTPPEALDRHIDMDTATEVTFTMTNFVSDVEDDSNSTIVKIRIESLPEDGVLTVNGTPVAIGDEYDEIAQIKYTANENLSDTLYGTTEDTGTLTQWGTITNGELTTDDGKATITAFADGQAVGFASENDNNNHDGLGIGVDSDAGDDDQIDKTNDEKIVISFASLVSNAEFGLASLGGHFTPGATENAQAHWVAYKDGIEVSSGDVKQSTDDSNATTNTFTVEADFDRIEFTTVSDATNSNYSIQYMNVDYKVDDSFDYIAIDSLGLESEVATVTIDMDTVTSIEVAATYEAFAYNGDNFMSGNFNNPGSINLNSVNETAITAELGVGIQNNQNESETGIDDNETLLLKLSEDVSSATFNINVNSNDVYSGGWVAFDNNGDAISTGRFNDQVGNLSLSISDIGSFSYIAFDAHTSNGNASDIGFYVEPVSYVNLDGKSVEFDNSTEAMDIVGDLRTDITTGFGDDTINVMDSGSDIESSAQVATGAGDDVINVEDDIDGSANVNTGSGDDTIKVGGKIEDSASVDMGEGQDTLALTYGDDSGEDDTIDLTQIANRVDNVEIIDLDNNVDQKVAIDWQDIVDLTDGDNDLVFVGNDGDVIDFSDNSDWQLNGNETKKVDGVDGDFKEYVSTSNSSVSIFIEDDIDVEDF
;
A
#
# COMPACT_ATOMS: atom_id res chain seq x y z
N ASP A 1 51.13 -71.40 -71.21
CA ASP A 1 51.65 -71.55 -72.59
C ASP A 1 50.90 -72.72 -73.25
N SER A 2 50.56 -72.60 -74.53
CA SER A 2 49.39 -73.18 -75.23
C SER A 2 48.03 -72.51 -74.94
N GLY A 3 47.78 -71.43 -75.70
CA GLY A 3 46.48 -70.78 -75.85
C GLY A 3 45.37 -71.77 -76.19
N HIS A 4 44.46 -71.93 -75.25
CA HIS A 4 43.16 -72.54 -75.50
C HIS A 4 42.18 -71.38 -75.57
N GLU A 5 42.01 -70.83 -76.77
CA GLU A 5 40.85 -70.01 -77.09
C GLU A 5 39.62 -70.93 -77.00
N GLY A 6 38.70 -70.60 -76.10
CA GLY A 6 37.45 -71.31 -75.93
C GLY A 6 36.30 -70.39 -76.30
N VAL A 7 35.47 -70.80 -77.24
CA VAL A 7 34.21 -70.11 -77.53
C VAL A 7 33.13 -70.67 -76.62
N ILE A 8 32.53 -69.81 -75.80
CA ILE A 8 31.31 -70.13 -75.06
C ILE A 8 30.13 -69.62 -75.88
N SER A 9 29.31 -70.52 -76.41
CA SER A 9 28.10 -70.17 -77.15
C SER A 9 26.88 -70.23 -76.24
N ILE A 10 26.22 -69.09 -76.03
CA ILE A 10 24.97 -68.98 -75.28
C ILE A 10 23.85 -68.76 -76.30
N SER A 11 22.85 -69.64 -76.35
CA SER A 11 21.64 -69.45 -77.18
C SER A 11 20.47 -69.11 -76.28
N THR A 12 19.93 -67.90 -76.41
CA THR A 12 18.81 -67.40 -75.61
C THR A 12 17.44 -67.68 -76.25
N GLY A 13 17.42 -68.31 -77.44
CA GLY A 13 16.21 -68.46 -78.25
C GLY A 13 15.69 -67.11 -78.75
N ASP A 14 14.39 -66.85 -78.56
CA ASP A 14 13.73 -65.60 -78.99
C ASP A 14 13.75 -64.48 -77.92
N LYS A 15 14.54 -64.64 -76.84
CA LYS A 15 14.63 -63.66 -75.76
C LYS A 15 15.82 -62.71 -75.98
N VAL A 16 15.53 -61.41 -75.95
CA VAL A 16 16.50 -60.31 -76.03
C VAL A 16 16.95 -59.93 -74.60
N PHE A 17 18.21 -59.52 -74.44
CA PHE A 17 18.79 -59.11 -73.16
C PHE A 17 19.63 -57.85 -73.35
N ASN A 18 19.68 -56.98 -72.33
CA ASN A 18 20.42 -55.71 -72.37
C ASN A 18 21.83 -55.81 -71.76
N SER A 19 22.11 -56.83 -70.95
CA SER A 19 23.44 -57.07 -70.38
C SER A 19 23.72 -58.57 -70.17
N ILE A 20 25.00 -58.94 -70.24
CA ILE A 20 25.54 -60.22 -69.78
C ILE A 20 26.59 -59.90 -68.72
N SER A 21 26.45 -60.49 -67.55
CA SER A 21 27.44 -60.39 -66.47
C SER A 21 28.18 -61.71 -66.32
N PHE A 22 29.50 -61.63 -66.18
CA PHE A 22 30.36 -62.76 -65.85
C PHE A 22 30.86 -62.60 -64.43
N GLU A 23 30.52 -63.54 -63.56
CA GLU A 23 30.99 -63.56 -62.18
C GLU A 23 31.94 -64.75 -62.00
N ALA A 24 33.12 -64.49 -61.45
CA ALA A 24 34.04 -65.55 -61.06
C ALA A 24 33.52 -66.19 -59.76
N VAL A 25 33.01 -67.42 -59.84
CA VAL A 25 32.55 -68.18 -58.67
C VAL A 25 33.70 -68.95 -58.02
N GLU A 26 33.71 -68.95 -56.69
CA GLU A 26 34.83 -69.29 -55.80
C GLU A 26 35.45 -70.71 -55.94
N TYR A 27 36.77 -70.73 -55.76
CA TYR A 27 37.74 -71.76 -55.35
C TYR A 27 37.27 -73.23 -55.15
N ALA A 28 37.77 -74.14 -55.98
CA ALA A 28 37.91 -75.56 -55.62
C ALA A 28 39.32 -75.80 -55.04
N SER A 29 39.41 -75.95 -53.72
CA SER A 29 40.65 -76.37 -53.07
C SER A 29 40.95 -77.84 -53.36
N ASP A 30 41.97 -78.13 -54.16
CA ASP A 30 42.78 -79.33 -53.92
C ASP A 30 44.28 -79.02 -54.05
N SER A 31 44.97 -79.50 -53.04
CA SER A 31 46.37 -79.35 -52.71
C SER A 31 47.31 -79.88 -53.80
N THR A 32 47.98 -79.00 -54.54
CA THR A 32 49.43 -79.00 -54.80
C THR A 32 49.80 -77.90 -55.80
N SER A 33 50.91 -77.23 -55.54
CA SER A 33 51.48 -76.10 -56.29
C SER A 33 51.39 -76.21 -57.82
N THR A 34 50.91 -75.18 -58.51
CA THR A 34 51.74 -74.14 -59.19
C THR A 34 50.81 -73.12 -59.86
N ASN A 35 51.08 -71.81 -59.65
CA ASN A 35 50.54 -70.65 -60.38
C ASN A 35 49.16 -70.80 -61.03
N ASP A 36 48.13 -70.33 -60.33
CA ASP A 36 46.86 -70.01 -60.96
C ASP A 36 47.07 -68.80 -61.89
N SER A 37 46.66 -68.93 -63.15
CA SER A 37 46.54 -67.82 -64.11
C SER A 37 45.11 -67.76 -64.64
N SER A 38 44.11 -67.88 -63.77
CA SER A 38 42.70 -67.70 -64.11
C SER A 38 42.32 -66.23 -64.38
N ASP A 39 43.24 -65.48 -64.99
CA ASP A 39 42.93 -64.18 -65.60
C ASP A 39 42.40 -64.48 -67.00
N TYR A 40 41.08 -64.52 -67.13
CA TYR A 40 40.45 -64.58 -68.44
C TYR A 40 40.29 -63.16 -68.97
N TYR A 41 40.79 -62.92 -70.17
CA TYR A 41 40.46 -61.72 -70.93
C TYR A 41 39.40 -62.12 -71.95
N ILE A 42 38.25 -61.47 -71.90
CA ILE A 42 37.30 -61.53 -73.00
C ILE A 42 37.94 -60.74 -74.15
N THR A 43 38.40 -61.45 -75.16
CA THR A 43 39.07 -60.83 -76.32
C THR A 43 38.08 -60.40 -77.40
N ALA A 44 36.92 -61.05 -77.46
CA ALA A 44 35.80 -60.70 -78.33
C ALA A 44 34.49 -61.28 -77.79
N ILE A 45 33.38 -60.61 -78.08
CA ILE A 45 32.02 -61.13 -77.91
C ILE A 45 31.37 -61.09 -79.30
N GLU A 46 30.84 -62.23 -79.75
CA GLU A 46 30.09 -62.32 -81.01
C GLU A 46 28.68 -62.84 -80.73
N GLY A 47 27.67 -62.02 -80.99
CA GLY A 47 26.26 -62.42 -80.92
C GLY A 47 25.73 -62.69 -82.33
N ASN A 48 25.08 -63.84 -82.54
CA ASN A 48 24.31 -64.11 -83.75
C ASN A 48 22.85 -64.36 -83.37
N GLY A 49 22.03 -63.31 -83.50
CA GLY A 49 20.57 -63.32 -83.40
C GLY A 49 19.96 -62.77 -84.71
N PRO A 50 18.62 -62.72 -84.86
CA PRO A 50 18.01 -62.26 -86.10
C PRO A 50 18.32 -60.78 -86.32
N ALA A 51 19.36 -60.51 -87.11
CA ALA A 51 19.57 -59.23 -87.74
C ALA A 51 18.44 -59.02 -88.77
N SER A 52 17.60 -58.02 -88.54
CA SER A 52 16.73 -57.49 -89.57
C SER A 52 17.14 -56.04 -89.84
N ALA A 53 17.57 -55.81 -91.09
CA ALA A 53 17.74 -54.56 -91.81
C ALA A 53 18.95 -53.63 -91.45
N ASN A 54 19.99 -53.74 -92.28
CA ASN A 54 20.80 -52.65 -92.84
C ASN A 54 21.41 -51.60 -91.88
N THR A 55 22.49 -51.95 -91.17
CA THR A 55 23.22 -51.05 -90.24
C THR A 55 24.41 -50.29 -90.89
N GLN A 56 24.41 -50.04 -92.20
CA GLN A 56 25.62 -49.53 -92.88
C GLN A 56 25.80 -48.01 -92.76
N TYR A 57 24.72 -47.25 -92.59
CA TYR A 57 24.74 -45.79 -92.48
C TYR A 57 24.03 -45.36 -91.19
N GLN A 58 24.80 -44.91 -90.20
CA GLN A 58 24.30 -44.45 -88.90
C GLN A 58 24.85 -43.06 -88.58
N VAL A 59 24.01 -42.21 -88.02
CA VAL A 59 24.35 -40.86 -87.58
C VAL A 59 23.53 -40.50 -86.35
N THR A 60 24.02 -39.59 -85.51
CA THR A 60 23.18 -38.97 -84.48
C THR A 60 22.32 -37.87 -85.09
N GLU A 61 21.24 -37.47 -84.43
CA GLU A 61 20.38 -36.36 -84.92
C GLU A 61 21.13 -35.03 -85.13
N ASP A 62 22.19 -34.76 -84.36
CA ASP A 62 23.08 -33.58 -84.54
C ASP A 62 24.30 -33.85 -85.44
N GLY A 63 24.49 -35.10 -85.84
CA GLY A 63 25.71 -35.56 -86.49
C GLY A 63 25.66 -35.34 -88.01
N ILE A 64 26.83 -35.19 -88.63
CA ILE A 64 26.95 -35.25 -90.08
C ILE A 64 27.59 -36.60 -90.45
N LEU A 65 26.93 -37.37 -91.32
CA LEU A 65 27.47 -38.62 -91.86
C LEU A 65 28.13 -38.37 -93.21
N THR A 66 29.45 -38.50 -93.26
CA THR A 66 30.22 -38.37 -94.50
C THR A 66 30.76 -39.73 -94.96
N ILE A 67 30.45 -40.13 -96.18
CA ILE A 67 30.95 -41.33 -96.85
C ILE A 67 31.84 -40.92 -98.03
N GLU A 68 33.12 -41.25 -97.95
CA GLU A 68 34.15 -40.89 -98.93
C GLU A 68 34.21 -41.87 -100.12
N THR A 69 34.74 -41.40 -101.25
CA THR A 69 34.91 -42.21 -102.49
C THR A 69 35.78 -43.44 -102.28
N SER A 70 35.37 -44.61 -102.81
CA SER A 70 36.12 -45.88 -102.74
C SER A 70 36.32 -46.41 -101.32
N SER A 71 35.48 -45.99 -100.38
CA SER A 71 35.30 -46.73 -99.13
C SER A 71 34.57 -48.05 -99.44
N VAL A 72 34.82 -49.12 -98.67
CA VAL A 72 34.07 -50.40 -98.76
C VAL A 72 32.60 -50.28 -98.36
N PHE A 73 32.07 -49.06 -98.33
CA PHE A 73 30.73 -48.71 -97.91
C PHE A 73 30.13 -47.55 -98.71
N ASP A 74 30.76 -47.10 -99.81
CA ASP A 74 30.12 -46.13 -100.69
C ASP A 74 28.88 -46.74 -101.38
N LEU A 75 27.98 -45.90 -101.90
CA LEU A 75 26.69 -46.37 -102.42
C LEU A 75 26.81 -47.35 -103.60
N LEU A 76 28.00 -47.45 -104.21
CA LEU A 76 28.26 -48.29 -105.37
C LEU A 76 29.00 -49.59 -105.03
N ASP A 77 29.46 -49.77 -103.77
CA ASP A 77 30.33 -50.89 -103.38
C ASP A 77 29.68 -52.28 -103.55
N ASN A 78 28.35 -52.35 -103.41
CA ASN A 78 27.57 -53.57 -103.58
C ASN A 78 26.91 -53.70 -104.97
N ASP A 79 27.09 -52.71 -105.83
CA ASP A 79 26.55 -52.71 -107.18
C ASP A 79 27.52 -53.44 -108.13
N SER A 80 26.95 -54.17 -109.08
CA SER A 80 27.74 -54.87 -110.09
C SER A 80 26.95 -55.02 -111.37
N ASP A 81 27.66 -54.99 -112.48
CA ASP A 81 27.11 -55.31 -113.78
C ASP A 81 27.71 -56.65 -114.28
N ALA A 82 27.02 -57.30 -115.21
CA ALA A 82 27.47 -58.59 -115.73
C ALA A 82 28.68 -58.45 -116.68
N GLN A 83 29.02 -57.23 -117.10
CA GLN A 83 30.08 -56.91 -118.06
C GLN A 83 31.34 -56.34 -117.38
N ASN A 84 31.24 -55.95 -116.10
CA ASN A 84 32.28 -55.28 -115.32
C ASN A 84 32.59 -53.84 -115.81
N ASP A 85 31.59 -53.16 -116.37
CA ASP A 85 31.59 -51.76 -116.80
C ASP A 85 31.48 -50.80 -115.58
N SER A 86 31.99 -49.57 -115.72
CA SER A 86 31.85 -48.54 -114.68
C SER A 86 30.49 -47.85 -114.78
N PHE A 87 29.87 -47.59 -113.62
CA PHE A 87 28.60 -46.88 -113.49
C PHE A 87 28.73 -45.71 -112.51
N ASN A 88 27.85 -44.72 -112.67
CA ASN A 88 27.75 -43.57 -111.77
C ASN A 88 26.29 -43.32 -111.37
N ILE A 89 26.11 -42.58 -110.27
CA ILE A 89 24.78 -42.15 -109.83
C ILE A 89 24.34 -40.98 -110.71
N THR A 90 23.17 -41.10 -111.32
CA THR A 90 22.60 -40.08 -112.22
C THR A 90 21.35 -39.43 -111.66
N HIS A 91 20.62 -40.12 -110.79
CA HIS A 91 19.41 -39.59 -110.17
C HIS A 91 19.35 -39.90 -108.68
N ILE A 92 18.75 -38.98 -107.92
CA ILE A 92 18.27 -39.19 -106.56
C ILE A 92 16.76 -38.94 -106.55
N ASN A 93 15.98 -39.86 -106.01
CA ASN A 93 14.51 -39.82 -106.00
C ASN A 93 13.90 -39.52 -107.38
N GLY A 94 14.48 -40.08 -108.44
CA GLY A 94 14.05 -39.90 -109.82
C GLY A 94 14.37 -38.54 -110.46
N THR A 95 15.12 -37.66 -109.77
CA THR A 95 15.56 -36.35 -110.28
C THR A 95 17.03 -36.42 -110.70
N ASN A 96 17.36 -35.88 -111.88
CA ASN A 96 18.74 -35.81 -112.36
C ASN A 96 19.62 -34.99 -111.41
N ILE A 97 20.84 -35.47 -111.16
CA ILE A 97 21.83 -34.81 -110.29
C ILE A 97 23.10 -34.41 -111.05
N THR A 98 23.88 -33.51 -110.45
CA THR A 98 25.29 -33.27 -110.80
C THR A 98 26.20 -33.62 -109.63
N ASP A 99 27.48 -33.88 -109.90
CA ASP A 99 28.47 -34.22 -108.86
C ASP A 99 28.59 -33.13 -107.79
N GLY A 100 28.45 -33.53 -106.52
CA GLY A 100 28.49 -32.64 -105.35
C GLY A 100 27.22 -31.80 -105.14
N GLN A 101 26.09 -32.19 -105.73
CA GLN A 101 24.83 -31.46 -105.57
C GLN A 101 24.20 -31.73 -104.19
N GLU A 102 23.79 -30.66 -103.50
CA GLU A 102 22.94 -30.75 -102.30
C GLU A 102 21.46 -30.89 -102.68
N ILE A 103 20.76 -31.77 -101.97
CA ILE A 103 19.35 -32.11 -102.15
C ILE A 103 18.70 -32.10 -100.77
N ILE A 104 17.57 -31.41 -100.64
CA ILE A 104 16.71 -31.53 -99.47
C ILE A 104 15.79 -32.74 -99.70
N LEU A 105 15.89 -33.73 -98.81
CA LEU A 105 15.06 -34.94 -98.85
C LEU A 105 13.63 -34.63 -98.39
N ASP A 106 12.71 -35.57 -98.59
CA ASP A 106 11.31 -35.41 -98.18
C ASP A 106 11.16 -35.29 -96.65
N SER A 107 12.13 -35.80 -95.89
CA SER A 107 12.27 -35.61 -94.44
C SER A 107 12.61 -34.18 -94.03
N GLY A 108 13.18 -33.38 -94.94
CA GLY A 108 13.79 -32.08 -94.65
C GLY A 108 15.27 -32.14 -94.29
N ALA A 109 15.86 -33.33 -94.20
CA ALA A 109 17.31 -33.53 -94.10
C ALA A 109 18.03 -33.12 -95.40
N LYS A 110 19.31 -32.79 -95.30
CA LYS A 110 20.15 -32.40 -96.44
C LYS A 110 21.07 -33.55 -96.83
N LEU A 111 21.06 -33.89 -98.11
CA LEU A 111 21.95 -34.88 -98.72
C LEU A 111 22.81 -34.21 -99.79
N THR A 112 24.13 -34.21 -99.62
CA THR A 112 25.08 -33.84 -100.67
C THR A 112 25.59 -35.10 -101.34
N ILE A 113 25.32 -35.27 -102.64
CA ILE A 113 25.58 -36.52 -103.37
C ILE A 113 26.70 -36.35 -104.42
N GLY A 114 27.65 -37.29 -104.43
CA GLY A 114 28.65 -37.43 -105.49
C GLY A 114 28.28 -38.52 -106.49
N VAL A 115 28.66 -38.34 -107.76
CA VAL A 115 28.30 -39.31 -108.82
C VAL A 115 29.03 -40.65 -108.69
N ASN A 116 30.11 -40.70 -107.90
CA ASN A 116 30.92 -41.90 -107.67
C ASN A 116 30.57 -42.64 -106.37
N GLY A 117 29.35 -42.47 -105.84
CA GLY A 117 28.87 -43.21 -104.66
C GLY A 117 29.18 -42.59 -103.30
N ASN A 118 29.99 -41.52 -103.25
CA ASN A 118 30.22 -40.73 -102.03
C ASN A 118 29.00 -39.86 -101.72
N PHE A 119 28.74 -39.61 -100.45
CA PHE A 119 27.69 -38.68 -100.01
C PHE A 119 27.96 -38.11 -98.62
N GLU A 120 27.33 -36.99 -98.33
CA GLU A 120 27.21 -36.42 -96.99
C GLU A 120 25.74 -36.27 -96.64
N TYR A 121 25.34 -36.72 -95.45
CA TYR A 121 23.99 -36.60 -94.93
C TYR A 121 24.02 -35.78 -93.64
N ASP A 122 23.26 -34.70 -93.63
CA ASP A 122 23.03 -33.80 -92.50
C ASP A 122 21.52 -33.87 -92.14
N PRO A 123 21.17 -34.41 -90.96
CA PRO A 123 19.80 -34.43 -90.45
C PRO A 123 19.13 -33.04 -90.41
N ASN A 124 19.91 -31.95 -90.37
CA ASN A 124 19.45 -30.57 -90.51
C ASN A 124 18.34 -30.19 -89.49
N SER A 125 18.52 -30.63 -88.24
CA SER A 125 17.64 -30.35 -87.10
C SER A 125 16.18 -30.83 -87.22
N VAL A 126 15.85 -31.67 -88.20
CA VAL A 126 14.46 -32.15 -88.37
C VAL A 126 14.13 -33.31 -87.42
N TYR A 127 15.14 -33.80 -86.70
CA TYR A 127 15.03 -34.96 -85.82
C TYR A 127 15.25 -34.63 -84.33
N ASP A 128 15.51 -33.39 -83.93
CA ASP A 128 15.81 -32.91 -82.54
C ASP A 128 14.74 -33.23 -81.47
N ALA A 129 13.65 -33.91 -81.84
CA ALA A 129 12.64 -34.38 -80.91
C ALA A 129 12.77 -35.88 -80.61
N LEU A 130 13.84 -36.54 -81.06
CA LEU A 130 14.09 -37.94 -80.72
C LEU A 130 14.69 -38.01 -79.33
N GLU A 131 14.11 -38.88 -78.49
CA GLU A 131 14.64 -39.12 -77.15
C GLU A 131 16.04 -39.77 -77.24
N ALA A 132 16.86 -39.62 -76.19
CA ALA A 132 18.17 -40.26 -76.12
C ALA A 132 18.11 -41.78 -76.35
N GLY A 133 18.76 -42.26 -77.41
CA GLY A 133 18.75 -43.67 -77.82
C GLY A 133 17.51 -44.12 -78.60
N GLU A 134 16.53 -43.24 -78.84
CA GLU A 134 15.48 -43.48 -79.81
C GLU A 134 16.09 -43.59 -81.21
N VAL A 135 15.58 -44.52 -82.02
CA VAL A 135 16.12 -44.79 -83.36
C VAL A 135 15.03 -44.63 -84.40
N THR A 136 15.29 -43.79 -85.39
CA THR A 136 14.46 -43.67 -86.59
C THR A 136 15.30 -43.87 -87.85
N THR A 137 14.65 -43.85 -89.02
CA THR A 137 15.35 -44.00 -90.29
C THR A 137 14.87 -42.98 -91.31
N ASP A 138 15.79 -42.43 -92.09
CA ASP A 138 15.51 -41.68 -93.32
C ASP A 138 15.93 -42.49 -94.55
N THR A 139 15.21 -42.32 -95.66
CA THR A 139 15.47 -43.12 -96.86
C THR A 139 15.41 -42.28 -98.13
N TYR A 140 16.27 -42.61 -99.08
CA TYR A 140 16.21 -42.08 -100.43
C TYR A 140 16.59 -43.14 -101.46
N THR A 141 16.13 -42.98 -102.69
CA THR A 141 16.46 -43.86 -103.81
C THR A 141 17.54 -43.24 -104.68
N TYR A 142 18.47 -44.04 -105.17
CA TYR A 142 19.50 -43.62 -106.12
C TYR A 142 19.46 -44.50 -107.38
N THR A 143 19.65 -43.89 -108.55
CA THR A 143 19.69 -44.59 -109.83
C THR A 143 21.11 -44.56 -110.39
N ILE A 144 21.68 -45.74 -110.62
CA ILE A 144 22.97 -45.90 -111.28
C ILE A 144 22.78 -46.02 -112.80
N THR A 145 23.76 -45.59 -113.58
CA THR A 145 23.75 -45.74 -115.04
C THR A 145 25.12 -46.15 -115.55
N ASP A 146 25.17 -47.19 -116.37
CA ASP A 146 26.40 -47.63 -117.02
C ASP A 146 26.76 -46.75 -118.23
N GLU A 147 27.96 -46.93 -118.78
CA GLU A 147 28.42 -46.20 -119.97
C GLU A 147 27.61 -46.50 -121.25
N HIS A 148 26.76 -47.52 -121.22
CA HIS A 148 25.90 -47.97 -122.31
C HIS A 148 24.43 -47.52 -122.15
N GLY A 149 24.09 -46.82 -121.06
CA GLY A 149 22.77 -46.28 -120.76
C GLY A 149 21.79 -47.25 -120.08
N ALA A 150 22.24 -48.41 -119.60
CA ALA A 150 21.43 -49.27 -118.73
C ALA A 150 21.40 -48.69 -117.31
N THR A 151 20.27 -48.86 -116.62
CA THR A 151 20.05 -48.26 -115.29
C THR A 151 19.50 -49.27 -114.31
N ASP A 152 19.89 -49.16 -113.04
CA ASP A 152 19.21 -49.82 -111.91
C ASP A 152 18.95 -48.82 -110.79
N THR A 153 18.01 -49.11 -109.90
CA THR A 153 17.64 -48.21 -108.79
C THR A 153 17.64 -48.97 -107.48
N ALA A 154 18.36 -48.43 -106.50
CA ALA A 154 18.46 -48.97 -105.16
C ALA A 154 18.02 -47.92 -104.13
N THR A 155 17.82 -48.36 -102.89
CA THR A 155 17.40 -47.51 -101.76
C THR A 155 18.50 -47.47 -100.73
N ALA A 156 18.92 -46.26 -100.36
CA ALA A 156 19.76 -46.01 -99.20
C ALA A 156 18.86 -45.77 -97.98
N THR A 157 19.24 -46.37 -96.85
CA THR A 157 18.57 -46.19 -95.56
C THR A 157 19.59 -45.68 -94.56
N ILE A 158 19.35 -44.49 -94.04
CA ILE A 158 20.15 -43.88 -92.97
C ILE A 158 19.42 -44.15 -91.65
N THR A 159 20.13 -44.67 -90.66
CA THR A 159 19.63 -44.80 -89.29
C THR A 159 20.05 -43.57 -88.50
N ILE A 160 19.09 -42.87 -87.90
CA ILE A 160 19.32 -41.70 -87.06
C ILE A 160 19.07 -42.12 -85.62
N ILE A 161 20.04 -41.84 -84.74
CA ILE A 161 19.97 -42.14 -83.31
C ILE A 161 19.81 -40.81 -82.55
N GLY A 162 18.75 -40.68 -81.76
CA GLY A 162 18.54 -39.56 -80.87
C GLY A 162 19.66 -39.48 -79.84
N LYS A 163 20.23 -38.30 -79.66
CA LYS A 163 21.17 -37.98 -78.59
C LYS A 163 20.40 -37.44 -77.37
N GLY A 164 19.20 -36.91 -77.58
CA GLY A 164 18.39 -36.23 -76.55
C GLY A 164 18.83 -34.78 -76.39
N GLU A 165 17.88 -33.91 -76.04
CA GLU A 165 18.13 -32.50 -75.75
C GLU A 165 18.25 -32.24 -74.25
N ALA A 166 19.08 -31.28 -73.85
CA ALA A 166 19.17 -30.94 -72.44
C ALA A 166 17.86 -30.27 -71.96
N PRO A 167 17.43 -30.50 -70.70
CA PRO A 167 16.19 -29.91 -70.19
C PRO A 167 16.27 -28.38 -70.21
N VAL A 168 15.16 -27.71 -70.46
CA VAL A 168 15.08 -26.24 -70.43
C VAL A 168 14.33 -25.79 -69.17
N ILE A 169 14.94 -24.90 -68.40
CA ILE A 169 14.38 -24.34 -67.17
C ILE A 169 14.01 -22.86 -67.40
N THR A 170 12.81 -22.48 -66.96
CA THR A 170 12.36 -21.09 -66.84
C THR A 170 12.41 -20.69 -65.37
N ASP A 171 13.24 -19.70 -65.06
CA ASP A 171 13.42 -19.18 -63.69
C ASP A 171 12.09 -18.74 -63.06
N SER A 172 12.01 -18.82 -61.73
CA SER A 172 10.86 -18.40 -60.93
C SER A 172 11.28 -17.35 -59.90
N GLU A 173 10.35 -16.48 -59.48
CA GLU A 173 10.56 -15.45 -58.47
C GLU A 173 9.39 -15.45 -57.49
N VAL A 174 9.67 -15.38 -56.19
CA VAL A 174 8.69 -15.36 -55.09
C VAL A 174 9.16 -14.47 -53.95
N VAL A 175 8.21 -14.04 -53.12
CA VAL A 175 8.46 -13.24 -51.92
C VAL A 175 7.96 -14.00 -50.69
N VAL A 176 8.71 -13.91 -49.59
CA VAL A 176 8.32 -14.29 -48.23
C VAL A 176 8.67 -13.14 -47.29
N SER A 177 8.07 -13.09 -46.12
CA SER A 177 8.26 -11.98 -45.18
C SER A 177 8.48 -12.47 -43.75
N GLU A 178 9.33 -11.73 -43.06
CA GLU A 178 9.67 -11.85 -41.65
C GLU A 178 8.49 -11.46 -40.74
N GLU A 179 7.63 -10.53 -41.19
CA GLU A 179 6.45 -10.06 -40.44
C GLU A 179 5.46 -11.19 -40.10
N GLY A 180 5.46 -12.27 -40.89
CA GLY A 180 4.64 -13.44 -40.63
C GLY A 180 5.23 -14.42 -39.60
N LEU A 181 6.46 -14.18 -39.14
CA LEU A 181 7.13 -14.97 -38.11
C LEU A 181 6.55 -14.67 -36.73
N THR A 182 7.02 -15.41 -35.72
CA THR A 182 6.59 -15.16 -34.34
C THR A 182 7.14 -13.82 -33.87
N ASN A 183 6.25 -12.96 -33.36
CA ASN A 183 6.51 -11.57 -32.96
C ASN A 183 6.83 -10.63 -34.13
N GLY A 184 6.62 -11.06 -35.37
CA GLY A 184 6.77 -10.17 -36.53
C GLY A 184 5.76 -9.02 -36.48
N ILE A 185 6.19 -7.81 -36.84
CA ILE A 185 5.32 -6.64 -36.89
C ILE A 185 4.64 -6.59 -38.26
N VAL A 186 3.33 -6.85 -38.28
CA VAL A 186 2.55 -6.86 -39.53
C VAL A 186 2.17 -5.44 -39.89
N ASP A 187 2.70 -4.91 -41.00
CA ASP A 187 2.30 -3.61 -41.52
C ASP A 187 2.19 -3.56 -43.06
N THR A 188 2.49 -2.40 -43.66
CA THR A 188 2.40 -2.16 -45.12
C THR A 188 3.55 -1.26 -45.63
N ASP A 189 4.56 -1.02 -44.79
CA ASP A 189 5.79 -0.34 -45.16
C ASP A 189 6.73 -1.36 -45.84
N GLY A 190 7.81 -0.89 -46.47
CA GLY A 190 8.68 -1.77 -47.26
C GLY A 190 9.37 -1.06 -48.43
N SER A 191 10.65 -1.36 -48.62
CA SER A 191 11.50 -0.73 -49.63
C SER A 191 12.11 -1.76 -50.58
N PRO A 192 11.68 -1.82 -51.86
CA PRO A 192 10.94 -0.77 -52.60
C PRO A 192 9.42 -0.75 -52.38
N THR A 193 8.80 -1.86 -51.97
CA THR A 193 7.38 -2.03 -51.67
C THR A 193 7.17 -3.31 -50.85
N ASP A 194 6.23 -3.32 -49.90
CA ASP A 194 5.68 -4.55 -49.31
C ASP A 194 4.76 -5.31 -50.29
N GLU A 195 4.99 -6.61 -50.41
CA GLU A 195 4.22 -7.53 -51.23
C GLU A 195 3.47 -8.60 -50.41
N THR A 196 3.91 -8.97 -49.20
CA THR A 196 3.33 -10.08 -48.42
C THR A 196 3.76 -10.08 -46.95
N ASN A 197 2.93 -10.61 -46.04
CA ASN A 197 3.32 -10.92 -44.65
C ASN A 197 3.42 -12.44 -44.42
N ALA A 198 3.62 -13.22 -45.49
CA ALA A 198 3.61 -14.68 -45.46
C ALA A 198 5.01 -15.29 -45.36
N THR A 199 5.19 -16.18 -44.39
CA THR A 199 6.45 -16.93 -44.21
C THR A 199 6.62 -18.10 -45.17
N SER A 200 5.58 -18.46 -45.95
CA SER A 200 5.69 -19.58 -46.89
C SER A 200 4.94 -19.32 -48.18
N VAL A 201 5.58 -19.72 -49.28
CA VAL A 201 5.08 -19.56 -50.64
C VAL A 201 5.39 -20.80 -51.48
N SER A 202 4.39 -21.26 -52.23
CA SER A 202 4.54 -22.37 -53.18
C SER A 202 4.51 -21.85 -54.63
N GLY A 203 5.31 -22.44 -55.50
CA GLY A 203 5.36 -22.11 -56.91
C GLY A 203 5.69 -23.30 -57.80
N VAL A 204 5.87 -23.06 -59.10
CA VAL A 204 6.30 -24.07 -60.06
C VAL A 204 7.33 -23.45 -61.00
N VAL A 205 8.53 -24.03 -61.02
CA VAL A 205 9.54 -23.72 -62.03
C VAL A 205 9.13 -24.39 -63.34
N GLY A 206 9.16 -23.63 -64.44
CA GLY A 206 8.83 -24.17 -65.76
C GLY A 206 9.95 -25.07 -66.26
N ILE A 207 9.73 -26.37 -66.37
CA ILE A 207 10.72 -27.32 -66.92
C ILE A 207 10.10 -28.01 -68.14
N THR A 208 10.81 -27.96 -69.26
CA THR A 208 10.41 -28.63 -70.51
C THR A 208 11.55 -29.46 -71.05
N ASP A 209 11.22 -30.62 -71.62
CA ASP A 209 12.16 -31.61 -72.11
C ASP A 209 11.55 -32.40 -73.28
N ASP A 210 12.35 -33.20 -73.99
CA ASP A 210 11.96 -33.98 -75.18
C ASP A 210 11.04 -35.18 -74.88
N GLY A 211 10.77 -35.47 -73.60
CA GLY A 211 9.83 -36.51 -73.16
C GLY A 211 10.40 -37.45 -72.09
N ASN A 212 11.66 -37.26 -71.70
CA ASN A 212 12.34 -38.10 -70.71
C ASN A 212 11.81 -37.86 -69.28
N SER A 213 12.15 -38.80 -68.39
CA SER A 213 11.87 -38.67 -66.96
C SER A 213 12.95 -37.80 -66.32
N LEU A 214 12.54 -36.70 -65.71
CA LEU A 214 13.45 -35.73 -65.10
C LEU A 214 13.72 -36.07 -63.62
N SER A 215 14.97 -35.86 -63.20
CA SER A 215 15.37 -35.73 -61.81
C SER A 215 15.64 -34.26 -61.53
N VAL A 216 14.88 -33.66 -60.61
CA VAL A 216 15.01 -32.24 -60.26
C VAL A 216 15.57 -32.09 -58.84
N THR A 217 16.64 -31.30 -58.69
CA THR A 217 17.30 -31.03 -57.40
C THR A 217 17.58 -29.55 -57.20
N LEU A 218 17.83 -29.16 -55.95
CA LEU A 218 18.18 -27.81 -55.52
C LEU A 218 19.69 -27.68 -55.32
N LEU A 219 20.23 -26.53 -55.69
CA LEU A 219 21.61 -26.12 -55.41
C LEU A 219 21.58 -24.92 -54.47
N ALA A 220 22.47 -24.94 -53.47
CA ALA A 220 22.58 -23.86 -52.50
C ALA A 220 22.90 -22.51 -53.16
N PRO A 221 22.35 -21.39 -52.66
CA PRO A 221 22.67 -20.06 -53.15
C PRO A 221 24.15 -19.73 -52.93
N SER A 222 24.65 -18.78 -53.72
CA SER A 222 26.05 -18.31 -53.64
C SER A 222 26.23 -17.08 -52.74
N GLU A 223 25.11 -16.40 -52.50
CA GLU A 223 24.94 -15.27 -51.61
C GLU A 223 25.15 -15.72 -50.15
N THR A 224 25.82 -14.88 -49.37
CA THR A 224 26.00 -15.13 -47.94
C THR A 224 24.77 -14.61 -47.21
N LEU A 225 24.15 -15.46 -46.41
CA LEU A 225 23.01 -15.13 -45.56
C LEU A 225 23.40 -15.41 -44.10
N SER A 226 22.90 -14.62 -43.16
CA SER A 226 23.05 -14.86 -41.73
C SER A 226 21.71 -14.68 -41.02
N SER A 227 21.65 -15.13 -39.77
CA SER A 227 20.50 -15.02 -38.88
C SER A 227 21.06 -14.92 -37.46
N ASP A 228 20.65 -13.91 -36.69
CA ASP A 228 21.25 -13.51 -35.41
C ASP A 228 22.79 -13.35 -35.54
N GLY A 229 23.28 -12.78 -36.65
CA GLY A 229 24.71 -12.59 -36.92
C GLY A 229 25.50 -13.87 -37.24
N VAL A 230 24.84 -15.03 -37.30
CA VAL A 230 25.48 -16.32 -37.60
C VAL A 230 25.25 -16.70 -39.07
N THR A 231 26.35 -16.91 -39.81
CA THR A 231 26.27 -17.34 -41.21
C THR A 231 25.52 -18.66 -41.37
N ILE A 232 24.55 -18.68 -42.27
CA ILE A 232 23.74 -19.85 -42.58
C ILE A 232 24.55 -20.88 -43.37
N THR A 233 24.41 -22.13 -42.98
CA THR A 233 25.01 -23.30 -43.65
C THR A 233 23.93 -24.16 -44.29
N TRP A 234 24.20 -24.66 -45.49
CA TRP A 234 23.21 -25.37 -46.30
C TRP A 234 23.37 -26.89 -46.21
N ALA A 235 22.30 -27.58 -45.83
CA ALA A 235 22.18 -29.03 -45.89
C ALA A 235 21.27 -29.44 -47.06
N GLY A 236 21.58 -30.54 -47.73
CA GLY A 236 20.75 -31.07 -48.83
C GLY A 236 21.06 -30.54 -50.23
N ASN A 237 22.28 -30.00 -50.45
CA ASN A 237 22.70 -29.57 -51.78
C ASN A 237 22.71 -30.73 -52.80
N ASP A 238 22.18 -30.47 -54.00
CA ASP A 238 21.90 -31.46 -55.05
C ASP A 238 20.88 -32.53 -54.60
N THR A 239 19.88 -32.13 -53.80
CA THR A 239 18.73 -32.97 -53.40
C THR A 239 17.40 -32.22 -53.56
N GLN A 240 16.26 -32.87 -53.31
CA GLN A 240 14.92 -32.27 -53.41
C GLN A 240 14.52 -31.39 -52.21
N GLU A 241 15.33 -31.37 -51.15
CA GLU A 241 15.13 -30.55 -49.96
C GLU A 241 16.44 -29.86 -49.59
N LEU A 242 16.40 -28.53 -49.48
CA LEU A 242 17.52 -27.71 -49.08
C LEU A 242 17.14 -26.94 -47.82
N VAL A 243 17.93 -27.08 -46.77
CA VAL A 243 17.69 -26.43 -45.47
C VAL A 243 18.88 -25.54 -45.12
N GLY A 244 18.62 -24.26 -44.90
CA GLY A 244 19.58 -23.30 -44.37
C GLY A 244 19.51 -23.29 -42.85
N GLN A 245 20.64 -23.51 -42.19
CA GLN A 245 20.74 -23.55 -40.73
C GLN A 245 21.74 -22.54 -40.17
N ALA A 246 21.35 -21.83 -39.12
CA ALA A 246 22.22 -21.03 -38.25
C ALA A 246 22.34 -21.70 -36.88
N ASN A 247 23.56 -21.95 -36.42
CA ASN A 247 23.84 -22.65 -35.14
C ASN A 247 23.06 -23.98 -34.93
N GLY A 248 22.75 -24.70 -36.02
CA GLY A 248 21.99 -25.95 -36.01
C GLY A 248 20.46 -25.80 -35.92
N VAL A 249 19.93 -24.58 -36.03
CA VAL A 249 18.49 -24.27 -36.11
C VAL A 249 18.11 -24.02 -37.57
N ASP A 250 17.00 -24.59 -38.03
CA ASP A 250 16.47 -24.36 -39.38
C ASP A 250 15.95 -22.92 -39.49
N VAL A 251 16.47 -22.16 -40.46
CA VAL A 251 16.09 -20.75 -40.74
C VAL A 251 15.23 -20.64 -41.99
N ILE A 252 15.60 -21.37 -43.05
CA ILE A 252 14.87 -21.38 -44.31
C ILE A 252 14.89 -22.78 -44.91
N ARG A 253 13.74 -23.23 -45.42
CA ARG A 253 13.58 -24.54 -46.06
C ARG A 253 13.01 -24.36 -47.46
N VAL A 254 13.65 -24.97 -48.45
CA VAL A 254 13.18 -25.03 -49.83
C VAL A 254 13.03 -26.49 -50.23
N THR A 255 11.86 -26.85 -50.76
CA THR A 255 11.60 -28.19 -51.29
C THR A 255 11.19 -28.09 -52.76
N ILE A 256 11.53 -29.09 -53.56
CA ILE A 256 11.11 -29.20 -54.97
C ILE A 256 10.80 -30.66 -55.31
N ASN A 257 9.91 -30.89 -56.29
CA ASN A 257 9.69 -32.22 -56.86
C ASN A 257 10.09 -32.27 -58.35
N ASP A 258 10.05 -33.47 -58.94
CA ASP A 258 10.44 -33.68 -60.34
C ASP A 258 9.54 -32.98 -61.37
N ALA A 259 8.37 -32.45 -60.95
CA ALA A 259 7.51 -31.61 -61.79
C ALA A 259 7.86 -30.11 -61.69
N GLY A 260 8.91 -29.74 -60.93
CA GLY A 260 9.31 -28.36 -60.69
C GLY A 260 8.44 -27.62 -59.67
N ALA A 261 7.48 -28.29 -59.03
CA ALA A 261 6.68 -27.66 -57.98
C ALA A 261 7.51 -27.54 -56.70
N TYR A 262 7.59 -26.34 -56.15
CA TYR A 262 8.43 -26.03 -55.01
C TYR A 262 7.65 -25.32 -53.90
N ASN A 263 8.20 -25.39 -52.68
CA ASN A 263 7.76 -24.60 -51.54
C ASN A 263 8.97 -23.96 -50.85
N VAL A 264 8.87 -22.67 -50.53
CA VAL A 264 9.80 -21.93 -49.69
C VAL A 264 9.12 -21.67 -48.35
N GLU A 265 9.82 -21.90 -47.25
CA GLU A 265 9.36 -21.68 -45.88
C GLU A 265 10.47 -20.97 -45.10
N LEU A 266 10.19 -19.73 -44.69
CA LEU A 266 10.96 -18.96 -43.73
C LEU A 266 10.52 -19.37 -42.31
N LEU A 267 11.49 -19.75 -41.49
CA LEU A 267 11.28 -20.34 -40.17
C LEU A 267 11.83 -19.47 -39.04
N LYS A 268 12.83 -18.66 -39.35
CA LYS A 268 13.52 -17.72 -38.46
C LYS A 268 13.90 -16.46 -39.25
N PRO A 269 14.08 -15.34 -38.55
CA PRO A 269 14.48 -14.10 -39.19
C PRO A 269 15.89 -14.20 -39.79
N VAL A 270 16.19 -13.41 -40.81
CA VAL A 270 17.50 -13.33 -41.49
C VAL A 270 18.06 -11.92 -41.38
N ASP A 271 19.37 -11.77 -41.23
CA ASP A 271 19.94 -10.42 -41.05
C ASP A 271 19.90 -9.63 -42.38
N HIS A 272 19.27 -8.47 -42.37
CA HIS A 272 19.18 -7.57 -43.51
C HIS A 272 20.37 -6.59 -43.59
N PRO A 273 20.72 -6.07 -44.79
CA PRO A 273 21.90 -5.23 -44.99
C PRO A 273 21.65 -3.73 -44.72
N THR A 274 20.39 -3.28 -44.63
CA THR A 274 20.03 -1.86 -44.48
C THR A 274 19.17 -1.59 -43.26
N ASN A 275 19.85 -1.30 -42.16
CA ASN A 275 19.31 -1.09 -40.82
C ASN A 275 18.47 0.19 -40.57
N SER A 276 17.80 0.72 -41.59
CA SER A 276 17.13 2.04 -41.48
C SER A 276 15.78 2.12 -42.16
N VAL A 277 15.39 1.03 -42.85
CA VAL A 277 14.14 0.86 -43.58
C VAL A 277 13.93 -0.65 -43.71
N GLU A 278 12.69 -1.10 -43.69
CA GLU A 278 12.34 -2.47 -44.09
C GLU A 278 12.81 -2.70 -45.53
N ASP A 279 13.88 -3.47 -45.69
CA ASP A 279 14.49 -3.72 -46.99
C ASP A 279 14.17 -5.14 -47.50
N ILE A 280 14.77 -5.51 -48.63
CA ILE A 280 14.58 -6.84 -49.21
C ILE A 280 15.93 -7.53 -49.38
N PHE A 281 16.07 -8.72 -48.81
CA PHE A 281 17.18 -9.61 -49.07
C PHE A 281 16.86 -10.61 -50.18
N THR A 282 17.64 -10.62 -51.28
CA THR A 282 17.42 -11.54 -52.40
C THR A 282 18.38 -12.73 -52.40
N LEU A 283 17.83 -13.95 -52.45
CA LEU A 283 18.56 -15.22 -52.61
C LEU A 283 18.25 -15.89 -53.94
N ASN A 284 19.26 -16.48 -54.59
CA ASN A 284 19.08 -17.26 -55.82
C ASN A 284 19.38 -18.75 -55.57
N PHE A 285 18.34 -19.54 -55.36
CA PHE A 285 18.45 -21.00 -55.27
C PHE A 285 18.60 -21.60 -56.66
N GLY A 286 19.66 -22.38 -56.88
CA GLY A 286 19.81 -23.08 -58.16
C GLY A 286 18.83 -24.25 -58.25
N VAL A 287 18.28 -24.49 -59.44
CA VAL A 287 17.47 -25.66 -59.75
C VAL A 287 18.18 -26.42 -60.85
N LYS A 288 18.51 -27.69 -60.62
CA LYS A 288 19.14 -28.56 -61.60
C LYS A 288 18.11 -29.58 -62.08
N ALA A 289 17.94 -29.69 -63.40
CA ALA A 289 17.16 -30.74 -64.03
C ALA A 289 18.10 -31.63 -64.85
N ASP A 290 17.95 -32.94 -64.66
CA ASP A 290 18.79 -33.98 -65.28
C ASP A 290 17.85 -35.07 -65.84
N ASP A 291 17.96 -35.37 -67.13
CA ASP A 291 17.18 -36.41 -67.82
C ASP A 291 17.89 -37.79 -67.85
N GLY A 292 19.07 -37.88 -67.26
CA GLY A 292 19.95 -39.06 -67.27
C GLY A 292 20.99 -39.07 -68.40
N SER A 293 20.92 -38.12 -69.33
CA SER A 293 21.87 -37.92 -70.43
C SER A 293 22.62 -36.57 -70.32
N GLU A 294 21.90 -35.47 -70.14
CA GLU A 294 22.40 -34.11 -70.03
C GLU A 294 21.72 -33.40 -68.83
N SER A 295 22.26 -32.25 -68.40
CA SER A 295 21.66 -31.49 -67.30
C SER A 295 21.76 -29.98 -67.52
N THR A 296 20.75 -29.27 -67.05
CA THR A 296 20.66 -27.80 -67.10
C THR A 296 20.38 -27.24 -65.71
N THR A 297 20.84 -26.02 -65.46
CA THR A 297 20.55 -25.27 -64.24
C THR A 297 19.77 -23.99 -64.55
N GLY A 298 18.70 -23.74 -63.78
CA GLY A 298 18.02 -22.46 -63.67
C GLY A 298 17.96 -22.03 -62.21
N LYS A 299 17.03 -21.14 -61.84
CA LYS A 299 16.92 -20.67 -60.46
C LYS A 299 15.52 -20.33 -59.97
N ILE A 300 15.36 -20.36 -58.65
CA ILE A 300 14.27 -19.73 -57.91
C ILE A 300 14.87 -18.53 -57.17
N THR A 301 14.44 -17.33 -57.53
CA THR A 301 14.75 -16.09 -56.81
C THR A 301 13.75 -15.92 -55.67
N VAL A 302 14.25 -15.81 -54.44
CA VAL A 302 13.45 -15.57 -53.24
C VAL A 302 13.84 -14.20 -52.71
N ASN A 303 12.87 -13.30 -52.65
CA ASN A 303 12.97 -12.02 -51.96
C ASN A 303 12.41 -12.23 -50.55
N ILE A 304 13.20 -11.91 -49.54
CA ILE A 304 12.78 -11.92 -48.14
C ILE A 304 12.56 -10.47 -47.76
N GLU A 305 11.34 -10.12 -47.38
CA GLU A 305 10.98 -8.81 -46.84
C GLU A 305 11.26 -8.79 -45.35
N ASP A 306 11.97 -7.75 -44.94
CA ASP A 306 12.40 -7.48 -43.58
C ASP A 306 11.23 -7.18 -42.64
N ASP A 307 11.48 -7.25 -41.34
CA ASP A 307 10.62 -6.68 -40.30
C ASP A 307 11.39 -5.54 -39.62
N MET A 308 10.72 -4.49 -39.15
CA MET A 308 11.40 -3.37 -38.49
C MET A 308 10.73 -3.04 -37.15
N PRO A 309 11.52 -2.74 -36.10
CA PRO A 309 11.00 -2.32 -34.81
C PRO A 309 10.03 -1.16 -34.96
N THR A 310 9.05 -1.08 -34.06
CA THR A 310 8.18 0.09 -33.93
C THR A 310 8.35 0.74 -32.56
N SER A 311 8.21 2.06 -32.52
CA SER A 311 8.30 2.82 -31.27
C SER A 311 7.27 3.96 -31.23
N SER A 312 6.76 4.26 -30.03
CA SER A 312 5.66 5.20 -29.83
C SER A 312 6.06 6.41 -29.00
N ALA A 313 5.43 7.56 -29.25
CA ALA A 313 5.64 8.75 -28.42
C ALA A 313 5.00 8.53 -27.05
N ILE A 314 5.70 8.88 -25.98
CA ILE A 314 5.22 8.80 -24.60
C ILE A 314 5.21 10.22 -24.03
N THR A 315 4.12 10.60 -23.37
CA THR A 315 4.06 11.80 -22.52
C THR A 315 3.90 11.36 -21.08
N ARG A 316 4.68 11.96 -20.18
CA ARG A 316 4.59 11.80 -18.74
C ARG A 316 4.37 13.16 -18.11
N GLU A 317 3.43 13.22 -17.19
CA GLU A 317 3.16 14.41 -16.39
C GLU A 317 3.93 14.26 -15.06
N LEU A 318 4.51 15.36 -14.61
CA LEU A 318 5.24 15.48 -13.34
C LEU A 318 4.83 16.80 -12.70
N ASP A 319 4.02 16.72 -11.66
CA ASP A 319 3.55 17.90 -10.94
C ASP A 319 4.57 18.30 -9.87
N VAL A 320 4.79 19.61 -9.73
CA VAL A 320 5.70 20.20 -8.75
C VAL A 320 5.01 21.39 -8.08
N GLY A 321 5.13 21.54 -6.77
CA GLY A 321 4.58 22.67 -6.01
C GLY A 321 5.71 23.49 -5.38
N PRO A 322 5.64 24.82 -5.33
CA PRO A 322 6.63 25.61 -4.61
C PRO A 322 6.52 25.32 -3.10
N SER A 323 7.62 24.96 -2.44
CA SER A 323 7.65 24.96 -0.97
C SER A 323 7.58 26.40 -0.47
N LEU A 324 6.43 26.83 0.07
CA LEU A 324 6.31 28.11 0.75
C LEU A 324 6.94 27.96 2.14
N ILE A 325 8.04 28.68 2.39
CA ILE A 325 8.74 28.66 3.69
C ILE A 325 8.59 30.03 4.34
N VAL A 326 7.93 30.09 5.49
CA VAL A 326 7.75 31.32 6.27
C VAL A 326 8.51 31.19 7.58
N VAL A 327 9.37 32.16 7.88
CA VAL A 327 10.04 32.27 9.18
C VAL A 327 9.31 33.30 10.04
N LYS A 328 8.86 32.91 11.23
CA LYS A 328 8.05 33.71 12.15
C LYS A 328 8.51 33.52 13.60
N ASN A 329 7.97 34.34 14.50
CA ASN A 329 8.25 34.29 15.95
C ASN A 329 9.73 34.22 16.35
N LEU A 330 10.62 34.89 15.58
CA LEU A 330 12.04 34.96 15.93
C LEU A 330 12.24 35.71 17.25
N GLU A 331 12.91 35.07 18.20
CA GLU A 331 13.41 35.62 19.46
C GLU A 331 14.90 35.28 19.59
N ALA A 332 15.76 36.28 19.84
CA ALA A 332 17.18 36.05 20.00
C ALA A 332 17.83 36.84 21.14
N GLY A 333 18.67 36.16 21.91
CA GLY A 333 19.44 36.81 22.96
C GLY A 333 20.56 35.97 23.56
N PHE A 334 21.14 36.48 24.64
CA PHE A 334 22.29 35.90 25.31
C PHE A 334 21.88 35.12 26.57
N LYS A 335 22.40 33.91 26.72
CA LYS A 335 22.33 33.11 27.96
C LYS A 335 23.69 32.52 28.34
N ASP A 336 23.78 31.98 29.56
CA ASP A 336 24.95 31.26 30.08
C ASP A 336 26.29 32.01 29.97
N SER A 337 26.27 33.34 30.09
CA SER A 337 27.47 34.16 29.99
C SER A 337 28.47 33.90 31.13
N VAL A 338 29.70 33.56 30.77
CA VAL A 338 30.82 33.31 31.69
C VAL A 338 31.78 34.48 31.66
N PHE A 339 32.11 35.02 32.84
CA PHE A 339 33.00 36.16 32.99
C PHE A 339 34.23 35.84 33.84
N ASP A 340 35.38 36.23 33.34
CA ASP A 340 36.60 36.35 34.12
C ASP A 340 36.48 37.50 35.14
N ASN A 341 37.12 37.33 36.31
CA ASN A 341 37.06 38.27 37.44
C ASN A 341 35.64 38.54 38.01
N GLY A 342 34.69 37.63 37.76
CA GLY A 342 33.32 37.67 38.30
C GLY A 342 32.43 38.73 37.66
N THR A 343 31.20 38.91 38.16
CA THR A 343 30.14 39.71 37.51
C THR A 343 29.94 41.12 38.10
N SER A 344 30.84 41.58 38.97
CA SER A 344 30.65 42.83 39.73
C SER A 344 30.52 44.11 38.88
N THR A 345 30.88 44.05 37.61
CA THR A 345 30.83 45.15 36.63
C THR A 345 30.16 44.72 35.33
N VAL A 346 29.18 43.82 35.42
CA VAL A 346 28.36 43.37 34.29
C VAL A 346 26.99 44.04 34.37
N ASN A 347 26.50 44.56 33.25
CA ASN A 347 25.12 45.03 33.09
C ASN A 347 24.46 44.25 31.95
N THR A 348 23.22 43.86 32.15
CA THR A 348 22.41 43.19 31.14
C THR A 348 21.11 43.96 30.93
N GLU A 349 20.66 44.04 29.68
CA GLU A 349 19.42 44.71 29.29
C GLU A 349 18.74 43.85 28.21
N ASN A 350 17.45 43.56 28.37
CA ASN A 350 16.58 43.18 27.25
C ASN A 350 16.05 44.50 26.63
N THR A 351 16.15 44.61 25.33
CA THR A 351 15.91 45.79 24.50
C THR A 351 14.70 45.66 23.57
N ASP A 352 14.08 44.50 23.49
CA ASP A 352 12.83 44.27 22.77
C ASP A 352 11.71 43.71 23.67
N SER A 353 10.83 42.86 23.14
CA SER A 353 9.60 42.41 23.80
C SER A 353 9.59 40.92 24.13
N ASP A 354 10.69 40.22 23.86
CA ASP A 354 10.82 38.80 24.17
C ASP A 354 11.28 38.56 25.63
N SER A 355 11.63 37.33 25.96
CA SER A 355 12.13 36.95 27.29
C SER A 355 13.66 36.86 27.40
N LEU A 356 14.38 36.96 26.28
CA LEU A 356 15.81 36.76 26.18
C LEU A 356 16.58 38.03 26.54
N THR A 357 17.91 37.97 26.66
CA THR A 357 18.73 39.15 27.02
C THR A 357 19.54 39.60 25.83
N ASP A 358 19.18 40.69 25.18
CA ASP A 358 19.79 41.10 23.90
C ASP A 358 21.03 41.98 24.10
N LYS A 359 21.32 42.41 25.32
CA LYS A 359 22.49 43.25 25.60
C LYS A 359 23.22 42.82 26.85
N ILE A 360 24.53 42.63 26.70
CA ILE A 360 25.47 42.33 27.80
C ILE A 360 26.68 43.25 27.73
N GLU A 361 26.94 44.01 28.79
CA GLU A 361 28.08 44.94 28.92
C GLU A 361 28.95 44.52 30.10
N TRP A 362 30.28 44.61 29.96
CA TRP A 362 31.24 44.20 30.97
C TRP A 362 32.41 45.16 31.16
N GLY A 363 33.01 45.06 32.34
CA GLY A 363 34.25 45.73 32.68
C GLY A 363 34.05 47.15 33.21
N THR A 364 35.11 47.70 33.81
CA THR A 364 35.13 49.11 34.22
C THR A 364 35.96 49.89 33.23
N ALA A 365 35.37 50.90 32.59
CA ALA A 365 36.04 51.80 31.67
C ALA A 365 37.41 52.28 32.20
N ALA A 366 38.44 52.22 31.35
CA ALA A 366 39.80 52.62 31.71
C ALA A 366 39.92 54.14 31.92
N ASN A 367 39.09 54.94 31.23
CA ASN A 367 39.04 56.40 31.38
C ASN A 367 37.59 56.92 31.37
N ASN A 368 37.40 58.17 31.84
CA ASN A 368 36.07 58.82 31.88
C ASN A 368 35.44 59.11 30.51
N SER A 369 36.16 58.86 29.42
CA SER A 369 35.69 59.00 28.03
C SER A 369 35.24 57.68 27.41
N ASP A 370 35.53 56.56 28.08
CA ASP A 370 35.41 55.22 27.53
C ASP A 370 34.14 54.57 28.08
N GLY A 371 33.50 53.72 27.28
CA GLY A 371 32.36 52.89 27.69
C GLY A 371 32.81 51.59 28.35
N GLN A 372 31.84 50.73 28.65
CA GLN A 372 32.08 49.30 28.90
C GLN A 372 32.21 48.57 27.57
N SER A 373 32.99 47.50 27.51
CA SER A 373 32.91 46.58 26.37
C SER A 373 31.58 45.83 26.44
N GLY A 374 31.04 45.39 25.31
CA GLY A 374 29.72 44.78 25.32
C GLY A 374 29.26 44.22 23.98
N TYR A 375 28.20 43.41 24.04
CA TYR A 375 27.43 42.96 22.90
C TYR A 375 26.00 43.50 22.96
N ASN A 376 25.45 43.76 21.78
CA ASN A 376 24.05 44.08 21.58
C ASN A 376 23.55 43.31 20.35
N LEU A 377 22.56 42.47 20.53
CA LEU A 377 21.84 41.76 19.48
C LEU A 377 20.54 42.52 19.20
N ILE A 378 20.13 42.56 17.94
CA ILE A 378 18.85 43.14 17.52
C ILE A 378 18.26 42.21 16.49
N ASP A 379 17.08 41.71 16.77
CA ASP A 379 16.41 40.72 15.96
C ASP A 379 15.93 41.32 14.64
N ASN A 380 15.84 40.48 13.60
CA ASN A 380 15.28 40.92 12.34
C ASN A 380 13.76 41.04 12.48
N SER A 381 13.28 42.28 12.54
CA SER A 381 11.86 42.61 12.70
C SER A 381 10.91 42.02 11.63
N ASN A 382 11.43 41.50 10.51
CA ASN A 382 10.62 40.78 9.53
C ASN A 382 10.16 39.41 10.03
N PHE A 383 10.85 38.83 11.00
CA PHE A 383 10.61 37.48 11.50
C PHE A 383 10.07 37.46 12.94
N THR A 384 10.07 38.58 13.66
CA THR A 384 9.65 38.66 15.08
C THR A 384 8.11 38.68 15.26
N SER A 385 7.32 38.62 14.18
CA SER A 385 5.86 38.61 14.24
C SER A 385 5.29 37.23 13.96
N THR A 386 4.05 37.00 14.41
CA THR A 386 3.28 35.77 14.13
C THR A 386 3.07 35.51 12.64
N ASP A 387 3.02 36.56 11.81
CA ASP A 387 2.82 36.42 10.37
C ASP A 387 4.14 36.15 9.62
N GLY A 388 5.28 36.37 10.28
CA GLY A 388 6.61 36.14 9.71
C GLY A 388 6.92 36.84 8.38
N SER A 389 7.86 36.26 7.64
CA SER A 389 8.17 36.61 6.25
C SER A 389 8.70 35.40 5.49
N GLU A 390 8.38 35.33 4.21
CA GLU A 390 8.80 34.26 3.30
C GLU A 390 10.32 34.27 3.04
N VAL A 391 10.90 33.08 2.96
CA VAL A 391 12.30 32.83 2.60
C VAL A 391 12.39 31.70 1.58
N ASN A 392 13.46 31.68 0.78
CA ASN A 392 13.67 30.63 -0.22
C ASN A 392 14.75 29.64 0.28
N THR A 393 14.61 28.36 -0.05
CA THR A 393 15.61 27.31 0.21
C THR A 393 16.95 27.53 -0.52
N THR A 394 16.99 28.42 -1.51
CA THR A 394 18.18 28.68 -2.32
C THR A 394 19.01 29.88 -1.84
N ASP A 395 18.48 30.68 -0.91
CA ASP A 395 19.10 31.94 -0.45
C ASP A 395 19.25 31.98 1.07
N ALA A 396 20.37 32.50 1.56
CA ALA A 396 20.55 32.78 2.97
C ALA A 396 19.82 34.07 3.39
N PHE A 397 19.13 34.03 4.54
CA PHE A 397 18.37 35.14 5.13
C PHE A 397 19.00 35.64 6.43
N LYS A 398 18.74 36.91 6.77
CA LYS A 398 19.34 37.60 7.92
C LYS A 398 18.52 37.34 9.18
N LEU A 399 19.11 36.82 10.24
CA LEU A 399 18.45 36.61 11.53
C LEU A 399 18.55 37.84 12.45
N ALA A 400 19.75 38.42 12.61
CA ALA A 400 19.95 39.50 13.58
C ALA A 400 21.11 40.44 13.21
N ASP A 401 21.10 41.64 13.80
CA ASP A 401 22.22 42.58 13.85
C ASP A 401 23.00 42.41 15.16
N PHE A 402 24.22 41.87 15.08
CA PHE A 402 25.13 41.71 16.21
C PHE A 402 26.12 42.87 16.27
N THR A 403 26.07 43.66 17.34
CA THR A 403 26.99 44.78 17.57
C THR A 403 27.99 44.45 18.67
N HIS A 404 29.27 44.44 18.30
CA HIS A 404 30.38 44.38 19.25
C HIS A 404 30.89 45.78 19.57
N GLN A 405 30.76 46.18 20.83
CA GLN A 405 31.29 47.41 21.40
C GLN A 405 32.62 47.09 22.09
N ASN A 406 33.73 47.48 21.48
CA ASN A 406 35.05 47.29 22.07
C ASN A 406 35.55 48.61 22.69
N TRP A 407 35.66 48.64 24.03
CA TRP A 407 36.21 49.78 24.78
C TRP A 407 37.33 49.33 25.71
N ALA A 408 38.32 50.20 25.91
CA ALA A 408 39.38 49.91 26.86
C ALA A 408 38.84 49.78 28.29
N ILE A 409 38.91 48.58 28.85
CA ILE A 409 38.53 48.26 30.25
C ILE A 409 39.75 48.01 31.15
N ASN A 410 39.57 48.11 32.47
CA ASN A 410 40.64 47.87 33.44
C ASN A 410 40.95 46.36 33.57
N SER A 411 42.24 46.00 33.67
CA SER A 411 42.69 44.60 33.68
C SER A 411 42.20 43.69 34.82
N ASN A 412 41.51 44.24 35.83
CA ASN A 412 40.96 43.49 36.97
C ASN A 412 39.43 43.58 37.06
N SER A 413 38.76 44.12 36.03
CA SER A 413 37.30 44.16 35.97
C SER A 413 36.74 42.90 35.31
N SER A 414 35.42 42.74 35.35
CA SER A 414 34.72 41.68 34.64
C SER A 414 35.08 41.70 33.15
N THR A 415 35.42 40.55 32.58
CA THR A 415 35.69 40.39 31.15
C THR A 415 34.94 39.16 30.67
N LEU A 416 34.19 39.28 29.57
CA LEU A 416 33.48 38.13 29.01
C LEU A 416 34.50 37.11 28.50
N ASP A 417 34.33 35.84 28.87
CA ASP A 417 35.10 34.72 28.31
C ASP A 417 34.29 34.09 27.17
N LYS A 418 33.03 33.75 27.45
CA LYS A 418 32.10 33.16 26.49
C LYS A 418 30.65 33.43 26.88
N THR A 419 29.73 33.34 25.91
CA THR A 419 28.28 33.40 26.12
C THR A 419 27.59 32.53 25.09
N THR A 420 26.40 32.05 25.36
CA THR A 420 25.56 31.41 24.35
C THR A 420 24.68 32.46 23.70
N ILE A 421 24.60 32.49 22.38
CA ILE A 421 23.50 33.14 21.65
C ILE A 421 22.44 32.07 21.43
N THR A 422 21.24 32.32 21.93
CA THR A 422 20.04 31.55 21.63
C THR A 422 19.25 32.31 20.59
N MET A 423 18.86 31.63 19.51
CA MET A 423 17.94 32.13 18.49
C MET A 423 16.84 31.08 18.32
N SER A 424 15.62 31.40 18.74
CA SER A 424 14.43 30.56 18.60
C SER A 424 13.54 31.17 17.53
N MET A 425 13.06 30.36 16.59
CA MET A 425 12.12 30.80 15.56
C MET A 425 11.20 29.67 15.15
N ASP A 426 10.02 30.02 14.67
CA ASP A 426 9.11 29.09 14.02
C ASP A 426 9.37 29.14 12.52
N VAL A 427 9.53 27.97 11.91
CA VAL A 427 9.56 27.84 10.46
C VAL A 427 8.34 27.05 10.03
N GLU A 428 7.49 27.68 9.24
CA GLU A 428 6.36 27.06 8.59
C GLU A 428 6.75 26.62 7.18
N ILE A 429 6.55 25.35 6.86
CA ILE A 429 6.75 24.79 5.52
C ILE A 429 5.48 24.04 5.14
N ASN A 430 4.81 24.50 4.08
CA ASN A 430 3.57 23.86 3.57
C ASN A 430 2.53 23.64 4.69
N GLY A 431 2.28 24.67 5.52
CA GLY A 431 1.29 24.64 6.59
C GLY A 431 1.74 24.01 7.92
N GLU A 432 2.81 23.20 7.93
CA GLU A 432 3.36 22.64 9.18
C GLU A 432 4.41 23.59 9.78
N THR A 433 4.21 23.99 11.04
CA THR A 433 5.13 24.88 11.77
C THR A 433 6.04 24.07 12.70
N VAL A 434 7.35 24.21 12.54
CA VAL A 434 8.36 23.59 13.40
C VAL A 434 9.24 24.65 14.07
N ALA A 435 9.43 24.50 15.37
CA ALA A 435 10.36 25.33 16.14
C ALA A 435 11.82 24.95 15.86
N ILE A 436 12.64 25.97 15.58
CA ILE A 436 14.07 25.86 15.29
C ILE A 436 14.84 26.70 16.30
N ASP A 437 15.63 26.01 17.14
CA ASP A 437 16.37 26.62 18.24
C ASP A 437 17.88 26.48 18.06
N PHE A 438 18.56 27.57 17.68
CA PHE A 438 20.02 27.62 17.65
C PHE A 438 20.58 28.07 19.00
N ASP A 439 21.24 27.16 19.71
CA ASP A 439 22.06 27.48 20.88
C ASP A 439 23.54 27.42 20.55
N VAL A 440 24.15 28.59 20.30
CA VAL A 440 25.51 28.68 19.79
C VAL A 440 26.44 29.36 20.79
N LEU A 441 27.46 28.63 21.23
CA LEU A 441 28.48 29.13 22.14
C LEU A 441 29.42 30.12 21.42
N VAL A 442 29.32 31.39 21.78
CA VAL A 442 30.18 32.48 21.31
C VAL A 442 31.38 32.65 22.23
N GLU A 443 32.58 32.47 21.69
CA GLU A 443 33.83 32.74 22.39
C GLU A 443 34.25 34.21 22.21
N HIS A 444 34.62 34.87 23.30
CA HIS A 444 35.23 36.21 23.30
C HIS A 444 36.71 36.13 23.64
N THR A 445 37.51 36.97 23.01
CA THR A 445 38.88 37.21 23.46
C THR A 445 39.13 38.71 23.55
N GLU A 446 39.12 39.21 24.79
CA GLU A 446 39.54 40.56 25.11
C GLU A 446 41.08 40.63 25.06
N THR A 447 41.62 41.38 24.10
CA THR A 447 43.05 41.38 23.80
C THR A 447 43.83 42.41 24.62
N PRO A 448 45.07 42.10 25.05
CA PRO A 448 45.89 43.10 25.73
C PRO A 448 46.21 44.31 24.84
N ASN A 449 45.70 45.47 25.25
CA ASN A 449 45.94 46.73 24.59
C ASN A 449 47.42 47.14 24.49
N SER A 450 47.87 47.42 23.26
CA SER A 450 49.27 47.72 22.94
C SER A 450 49.41 48.93 21.99
N GLY A 451 50.64 49.25 21.58
CA GLY A 451 50.88 50.30 20.57
C GLY A 451 50.57 49.87 19.13
N ASP A 452 50.21 48.60 18.91
CA ASP A 452 49.80 48.05 17.63
C ASP A 452 48.28 47.89 17.60
N ALA A 453 47.62 48.69 16.75
CA ALA A 453 46.16 48.72 16.65
C ALA A 453 45.57 47.38 16.19
N ASN A 454 46.28 46.58 15.39
CA ASN A 454 45.76 45.30 14.92
C ASN A 454 45.88 44.18 15.97
N ALA A 455 46.92 44.26 16.80
CA ALA A 455 47.15 43.32 17.91
C ALA A 455 46.31 43.62 19.15
N SER A 456 45.64 44.79 19.16
CA SER A 456 44.74 45.25 20.20
C SER A 456 43.28 45.19 19.70
N ARG A 457 42.94 44.22 18.85
CA ARG A 457 41.56 44.05 18.39
C ARG A 457 40.97 42.85 19.10
N ASP A 458 39.81 43.05 19.67
CA ASP A 458 39.08 41.99 20.30
C ASP A 458 38.40 41.11 19.28
N ILE A 459 38.30 39.83 19.63
CA ILE A 459 37.96 38.73 18.73
C ILE A 459 36.69 38.10 19.24
N VAL A 460 35.70 37.95 18.36
CA VAL A 460 34.47 37.22 18.64
C VAL A 460 34.38 36.08 17.63
N THR A 461 34.12 34.87 18.10
CA THR A 461 33.91 33.71 17.24
C THR A 461 32.53 33.11 17.47
N LEU A 462 31.73 33.10 16.41
CA LEU A 462 30.44 32.42 16.32
C LEU A 462 30.64 31.13 15.51
N PRO A 463 30.62 29.94 16.13
CA PRO A 463 30.67 28.67 15.39
C PRO A 463 29.41 28.47 14.53
N ALA A 464 29.47 27.52 13.59
CA ALA A 464 28.26 27.13 12.84
C ALA A 464 27.40 26.23 13.73
N GLY A 465 26.09 26.28 13.52
CA GLY A 465 25.12 25.35 14.07
C GLY A 465 24.18 24.95 12.95
N ASP A 466 24.05 23.65 12.72
CA ASP A 466 23.14 23.09 11.73
C ASP A 466 22.12 22.25 12.51
N ILE A 467 20.84 22.38 12.18
CA ILE A 467 19.72 21.64 12.78
C ILE A 467 18.97 20.96 11.65
N THR A 468 18.72 19.67 11.78
CA THR A 468 17.90 18.93 10.83
C THR A 468 16.55 18.60 11.46
N LYS A 469 15.47 18.78 10.71
CA LYS A 469 14.10 18.45 11.11
C LYS A 469 13.38 17.77 9.96
N GLU A 470 12.55 16.79 10.30
CA GLU A 470 11.56 16.25 9.38
C GLU A 470 10.27 17.05 9.50
N ILE A 471 9.69 17.44 8.36
CA ILE A 471 8.47 18.23 8.25
C ILE A 471 7.68 17.64 7.06
N ASN A 472 6.46 17.18 7.27
CA ASN A 472 5.61 16.53 6.28
C ASN A 472 6.28 15.33 5.55
N GLY A 473 7.05 14.52 6.28
CA GLY A 473 7.80 13.40 5.71
C GLY A 473 9.03 13.80 4.87
N GLN A 474 9.45 15.07 4.94
CA GLN A 474 10.58 15.63 4.21
C GLN A 474 11.63 16.21 5.17
N GLU A 475 12.91 15.88 4.94
CA GLU A 475 14.01 16.34 5.79
C GLU A 475 14.50 17.72 5.33
N TYR A 476 14.64 18.66 6.27
CA TYR A 476 15.17 20.01 6.06
C TYR A 476 16.34 20.28 7.02
N THR A 477 17.44 20.83 6.50
CA THR A 477 18.57 21.31 7.30
C THR A 477 18.61 22.84 7.36
N PHE A 478 18.48 23.36 8.58
CA PHE A 478 18.60 24.78 8.94
C PHE A 478 20.04 25.06 9.36
N LYS A 479 20.74 25.93 8.64
CA LYS A 479 22.17 26.22 8.87
C LYS A 479 22.38 27.65 9.34
N LEU A 480 23.13 27.83 10.42
CA LEU A 480 23.64 29.13 10.84
C LEU A 480 24.97 29.42 10.14
N GLU A 481 24.90 30.22 9.07
CA GLU A 481 26.03 30.56 8.19
C GLU A 481 27.12 31.40 8.90
N GLY A 482 26.72 32.21 9.90
CA GLY A 482 27.59 33.08 10.68
C GLY A 482 27.47 34.56 10.29
N PHE A 483 28.56 35.33 10.45
CA PHE A 483 28.55 36.77 10.15
C PHE A 483 28.80 37.04 8.66
N LYS A 484 28.08 38.01 8.08
CA LYS A 484 28.37 38.47 6.72
C LYS A 484 29.47 39.53 6.70
N ASP A 485 30.54 39.31 5.96
CA ASP A 485 31.64 40.26 5.82
C ASP A 485 31.37 41.33 4.74
N ALA A 486 32.27 42.32 4.63
CA ALA A 486 32.11 43.42 3.66
C ALA A 486 32.26 43.00 2.18
N ASN A 487 32.76 41.81 1.90
CA ASN A 487 32.84 41.22 0.55
C ASN A 487 31.59 40.38 0.21
N GLY A 488 30.74 40.11 1.21
CA GLY A 488 29.54 39.28 1.09
C GLY A 488 29.78 37.81 1.44
N ASP A 489 30.96 37.45 1.95
CA ASP A 489 31.31 36.09 2.36
C ASP A 489 30.88 35.84 3.82
N PHE A 490 30.47 34.62 4.15
CA PHE A 490 30.17 34.22 5.52
C PHE A 490 31.45 33.90 6.30
N VAL A 491 31.61 34.55 7.47
CA VAL A 491 32.77 34.43 8.35
C VAL A 491 32.33 34.14 9.78
N LYS A 492 33.09 33.27 10.47
CA LYS A 492 32.81 32.88 11.85
C LYS A 492 33.48 33.77 12.88
N THR A 493 34.58 34.42 12.50
CA THR A 493 35.38 35.25 13.41
C THR A 493 35.43 36.69 12.95
N ILE A 494 35.06 37.60 13.84
CA ILE A 494 35.06 39.04 13.62
C ILE A 494 36.04 39.74 14.56
N TYR A 495 36.51 40.93 14.14
CA TYR A 495 37.54 41.68 14.85
C TYR A 495 37.13 43.14 15.00
N THR A 496 37.06 43.63 16.23
CA THR A 496 36.67 45.03 16.51
C THR A 496 37.86 45.79 17.09
N ASN A 497 38.17 46.96 16.54
CA ASN A 497 39.25 47.81 17.07
C ASN A 497 38.87 48.41 18.42
N GLU A 498 39.87 48.72 19.24
CA GLU A 498 39.66 49.54 20.44
C GLU A 498 38.89 50.84 20.15
N SER A 499 37.98 51.18 21.06
CA SER A 499 37.14 52.38 20.98
C SER A 499 36.28 52.44 19.71
N ALA A 500 35.77 51.28 19.28
CA ALA A 500 34.88 51.16 18.13
C ALA A 500 33.68 50.28 18.44
N ASN A 501 32.57 50.59 17.77
CA ASN A 501 31.37 49.76 17.76
C ASN A 501 31.18 49.27 16.32
N ASN A 502 31.28 47.96 16.11
CA ASN A 502 31.08 47.35 14.80
C ASN A 502 29.83 46.47 14.85
N THR A 503 28.94 46.66 13.88
CA THR A 503 27.75 45.82 13.69
C THR A 503 27.99 44.86 12.54
N TYR A 504 27.62 43.60 12.74
CA TYR A 504 27.70 42.50 11.80
C TYR A 504 26.33 41.84 11.70
N GLU A 505 25.98 41.34 10.53
CA GLU A 505 24.71 40.66 10.29
C GLU A 505 24.91 39.16 10.45
N ILE A 506 24.05 38.50 11.22
CA ILE A 506 24.01 37.04 11.36
C ILE A 506 23.03 36.49 10.31
N PHE A 507 23.43 35.46 9.58
CA PHE A 507 22.63 34.83 8.53
C PHE A 507 22.42 33.34 8.79
N ALA A 508 21.30 32.82 8.28
CA ALA A 508 20.98 31.41 8.21
C ALA A 508 20.50 31.02 6.80
N SER A 509 20.47 29.72 6.49
CA SER A 509 19.95 29.14 5.27
C SER A 509 19.14 27.88 5.59
N ILE A 510 18.26 27.46 4.67
CA ILE A 510 17.45 26.24 4.78
C ILE A 510 17.72 25.43 3.53
N GLU A 511 18.12 24.16 3.69
CA GLU A 511 18.30 23.23 2.59
C GLU A 511 17.28 22.09 2.74
N SER A 512 16.57 21.76 1.66
CA SER A 512 15.78 20.53 1.61
C SER A 512 16.70 19.36 1.25
N ASN A 513 16.62 18.28 2.01
CA ASN A 513 17.46 17.09 1.85
C ASN A 513 16.73 15.91 1.18
N SER A 514 15.43 16.02 0.89
CA SER A 514 14.67 14.91 0.28
C SER A 514 14.82 14.79 -1.23
N ASP A 515 14.44 13.61 -1.72
CA ASP A 515 14.39 13.30 -3.14
C ASP A 515 13.37 14.20 -3.86
N LEU A 516 13.85 14.89 -4.89
CA LEU A 516 13.01 15.72 -5.76
C LEU A 516 12.00 14.87 -6.55
N PRO A 517 10.83 15.43 -6.91
CA PRO A 517 9.85 14.71 -7.72
C PRO A 517 10.47 14.09 -8.97
N HIS A 518 10.11 12.84 -9.22
CA HIS A 518 10.64 12.12 -10.35
C HIS A 518 9.56 11.29 -11.04
N VAL A 519 9.83 10.94 -12.29
CA VAL A 519 8.99 10.03 -13.07
C VAL A 519 9.84 9.00 -13.76
N GLU A 520 9.48 7.74 -13.55
CA GLU A 520 10.12 6.60 -14.17
C GLU A 520 9.20 5.90 -15.19
N GLY A 521 9.79 5.08 -16.03
CA GLY A 521 9.05 4.25 -16.96
C GLY A 521 9.96 3.45 -17.88
N VAL A 522 9.33 2.63 -18.72
CA VAL A 522 10.00 1.85 -19.76
C VAL A 522 9.37 2.24 -21.10
N VAL A 523 10.20 2.52 -22.10
CA VAL A 523 9.70 2.75 -23.46
C VAL A 523 9.15 1.46 -24.06
N THR A 524 8.27 1.56 -25.06
CA THR A 524 7.74 0.36 -25.74
C THR A 524 8.87 -0.33 -26.51
N LEU A 525 9.05 -1.64 -26.27
CA LEU A 525 10.14 -2.44 -26.84
C LEU A 525 9.63 -3.43 -27.90
N ASP A 526 8.90 -2.94 -28.89
CA ASP A 526 8.40 -3.80 -29.97
C ASP A 526 9.47 -3.90 -31.08
N ALA A 527 10.22 -4.99 -31.06
CA ALA A 527 11.42 -5.19 -31.88
C ALA A 527 11.26 -6.28 -32.95
N GLY A 528 10.01 -6.62 -33.29
CA GLY A 528 9.75 -7.52 -34.41
C GLY A 528 10.24 -8.96 -34.23
N ALA A 529 10.35 -9.65 -35.36
CA ALA A 529 10.75 -11.04 -35.48
C ALA A 529 12.19 -11.30 -35.02
N ASP A 530 13.10 -10.36 -35.29
CA ASP A 530 14.51 -10.35 -34.85
C ASP A 530 14.65 -10.27 -33.34
N GLY A 531 13.71 -9.57 -32.71
CA GLY A 531 13.64 -9.37 -31.29
C GLY A 531 14.65 -8.34 -30.78
N PHE A 532 14.44 -7.93 -29.53
CA PHE A 532 15.11 -6.78 -28.94
C PHE A 532 16.63 -6.97 -28.75
N ASP A 533 17.42 -5.95 -29.14
CA ASP A 533 18.85 -5.80 -28.79
C ASP A 533 19.04 -4.72 -27.72
N ARG A 534 18.70 -3.47 -28.04
CA ARG A 534 18.91 -2.32 -27.13
C ARG A 534 18.03 -1.10 -27.48
N VAL A 535 18.01 -0.13 -26.57
CA VAL A 535 17.54 1.24 -26.81
C VAL A 535 18.73 2.21 -26.86
N ASP A 536 18.84 2.95 -27.95
CA ASP A 536 19.80 4.06 -28.09
C ASP A 536 19.11 5.39 -27.75
N TRP A 537 19.53 6.00 -26.63
CA TRP A 537 19.04 7.31 -26.20
C TRP A 537 19.81 8.46 -26.85
N GLY A 538 19.10 9.55 -27.14
CA GLY A 538 19.66 10.81 -27.61
C GLY A 538 20.34 11.61 -26.50
N SER A 539 20.38 12.94 -26.65
CA SER A 539 20.90 13.81 -25.58
C SER A 539 19.95 13.81 -24.38
N LEU A 540 20.50 13.56 -23.18
CA LEU A 540 19.78 13.59 -21.91
C LEU A 540 19.93 14.94 -21.17
N ASP A 541 20.76 15.84 -21.70
CA ASP A 541 21.01 17.17 -21.11
C ASP A 541 19.76 18.05 -21.24
N ASN A 542 19.32 18.62 -20.12
CA ASN A 542 18.18 19.53 -20.09
C ASN A 542 18.29 20.52 -18.90
N PRO A 543 17.60 21.67 -18.94
CA PRO A 543 17.68 22.67 -17.88
C PRO A 543 16.74 22.41 -16.70
N TYR A 544 15.84 21.43 -16.79
CA TYR A 544 14.73 21.24 -15.85
C TYR A 544 14.95 20.14 -14.83
N GLY A 545 15.88 19.22 -15.08
CA GLY A 545 16.14 18.07 -14.23
C GLY A 545 17.26 17.17 -14.75
N THR A 546 17.40 16.00 -14.14
CA THR A 546 18.35 14.97 -14.53
C THR A 546 17.61 13.76 -15.10
N MET A 547 17.90 13.42 -16.35
CA MET A 547 17.39 12.20 -17.00
C MET A 547 18.45 11.11 -16.94
N THR A 548 18.09 9.95 -16.40
CA THR A 548 18.87 8.71 -16.46
C THR A 548 18.11 7.69 -17.28
N ALA A 549 18.80 6.97 -18.16
CA ALA A 549 18.15 5.98 -19.01
C ALA A 549 19.10 4.85 -19.40
N ASN A 550 18.53 3.66 -19.56
CA ASN A 550 19.25 2.41 -19.76
C ASN A 550 18.99 1.84 -21.16
N ALA A 551 19.90 0.96 -21.60
CA ALA A 551 19.81 0.28 -22.88
C ALA A 551 18.66 -0.74 -22.96
N ASN A 552 18.02 -1.10 -21.84
CA ASN A 552 16.80 -1.89 -21.81
C ASN A 552 15.52 -1.05 -21.96
N GLY A 553 15.63 0.28 -22.11
CA GLY A 553 14.51 1.18 -22.28
C GLY A 553 13.92 1.78 -20.99
N GLU A 554 14.44 1.41 -19.82
CA GLU A 554 14.10 2.08 -18.55
C GLU A 554 14.64 3.50 -18.54
N TYR A 555 13.85 4.43 -18.01
CA TYR A 555 14.25 5.81 -17.78
C TYR A 555 13.71 6.30 -16.42
N ASN A 556 14.43 7.24 -15.83
CA ASN A 556 14.02 8.01 -14.65
C ASN A 556 14.40 9.48 -14.87
N PHE A 557 13.44 10.37 -14.77
CA PHE A 557 13.63 11.82 -14.81
C PHE A 557 13.34 12.40 -13.44
N VAL A 558 14.34 13.03 -12.82
CA VAL A 558 14.23 13.75 -11.54
C VAL A 558 14.27 15.25 -11.83
N VAL A 559 13.27 16.02 -11.38
CA VAL A 559 13.28 17.48 -11.52
C VAL A 559 14.44 18.10 -10.73
N ASN A 560 14.97 19.25 -11.13
CA ASN A 560 15.95 19.98 -10.33
C ASN A 560 15.29 21.03 -9.42
N GLN A 561 15.94 21.34 -8.30
CA GLN A 561 15.41 22.26 -7.29
C GLN A 561 15.00 23.62 -7.88
N GLY A 562 15.82 24.20 -8.76
CA GLY A 562 15.51 25.50 -9.36
C GLY A 562 14.26 25.48 -10.26
N THR A 563 13.88 24.34 -10.83
CA THR A 563 12.64 24.18 -11.60
C THR A 563 11.45 23.93 -10.69
N TYR A 564 11.63 23.08 -9.67
CA TYR A 564 10.64 22.85 -8.62
C TYR A 564 10.22 24.17 -7.95
N ASP A 565 11.17 25.02 -7.58
CA ASP A 565 10.91 26.28 -6.88
C ASP A 565 10.36 27.41 -7.77
N SER A 566 10.50 27.31 -9.10
CA SER A 566 10.24 28.45 -10.00
C SER A 566 8.98 28.35 -10.85
N LEU A 567 8.37 27.16 -10.94
CA LEU A 567 7.15 26.98 -11.71
C LEU A 567 5.95 27.47 -10.88
N THR A 568 5.30 28.52 -11.40
CA THR A 568 4.08 29.07 -10.79
C THR A 568 2.85 28.20 -11.10
N LEU A 569 1.75 28.36 -10.35
CA LEU A 569 0.53 27.56 -10.58
C LEU A 569 0.07 27.57 -12.04
N GLY A 570 -0.09 26.37 -12.60
CA GLY A 570 -0.54 26.13 -13.96
C GLY A 570 0.49 26.51 -15.03
N GLU A 571 1.70 26.93 -14.63
CA GLU A 571 2.83 27.07 -15.54
C GLU A 571 3.39 25.69 -15.86
N THR A 572 3.36 25.35 -17.14
CA THR A 572 3.85 24.07 -17.64
C THR A 572 5.08 24.27 -18.52
N VAL A 573 6.13 23.51 -18.25
CA VAL A 573 7.30 23.36 -19.12
C VAL A 573 7.40 21.92 -19.62
N THR A 574 7.86 21.74 -20.86
CA THR A 574 7.97 20.39 -21.44
C THR A 574 9.37 20.14 -21.95
N GLN A 575 9.90 18.96 -21.65
CA GLN A 575 11.18 18.48 -22.17
C GLN A 575 11.01 17.13 -22.87
N SER A 576 11.49 17.02 -24.11
CA SER A 576 11.46 15.77 -24.87
C SER A 576 12.85 15.15 -25.01
N PHE A 577 12.93 13.83 -24.85
CA PHE A 577 14.12 13.00 -25.01
C PHE A 577 13.87 11.99 -26.14
N THR A 578 14.75 11.94 -27.13
CA THR A 578 14.64 10.98 -28.24
C THR A 578 15.22 9.63 -27.84
N TYR A 579 14.58 8.54 -28.24
CA TYR A 579 15.07 7.18 -28.07
C TYR A 579 14.86 6.38 -29.36
N THR A 580 15.71 5.38 -29.62
CA THR A 580 15.61 4.48 -30.78
C THR A 580 15.64 3.05 -30.29
N VAL A 581 14.57 2.29 -30.54
CA VAL A 581 14.52 0.84 -30.28
C VAL A 581 15.26 0.15 -31.42
N VAL A 582 16.22 -0.71 -31.09
CA VAL A 582 17.06 -1.44 -32.03
C VAL A 582 16.92 -2.94 -31.78
N ASP A 583 16.69 -3.69 -32.84
CA ASP A 583 16.62 -5.16 -32.83
C ASP A 583 18.00 -5.80 -33.06
N LYS A 584 18.04 -7.13 -33.23
CA LYS A 584 19.29 -7.90 -33.27
C LYS A 584 20.06 -7.85 -34.57
N ASP A 585 19.40 -7.63 -35.70
CA ASP A 585 20.08 -7.44 -36.98
C ASP A 585 20.39 -5.95 -37.25
N GLY A 586 19.74 -5.08 -36.48
CA GLY A 586 20.17 -3.75 -36.07
C GLY A 586 19.32 -2.62 -36.64
N ASP A 587 18.16 -2.95 -37.18
CA ASP A 587 17.11 -2.03 -37.59
C ASP A 587 16.59 -1.23 -36.40
N GLY A 588 16.06 -0.03 -36.69
CA GLY A 588 15.83 0.97 -35.64
C GLY A 588 14.66 1.90 -35.86
N SER A 589 13.79 2.02 -34.84
CA SER A 589 12.69 2.99 -34.84
C SER A 589 12.85 4.05 -33.74
N THR A 590 12.87 5.32 -34.15
CA THR A 590 13.08 6.48 -33.28
C THR A 590 11.77 7.16 -32.87
N ASN A 591 11.60 7.42 -31.57
CA ASN A 591 10.50 8.24 -31.04
C ASN A 591 10.95 9.07 -29.80
N THR A 592 10.01 9.68 -29.07
CA THR A 592 10.31 10.55 -27.92
C THR A 592 9.56 10.20 -26.65
N VAL A 593 10.23 10.37 -25.51
CA VAL A 593 9.60 10.53 -24.19
C VAL A 593 9.54 12.02 -23.87
N SER A 594 8.36 12.58 -23.66
CA SER A 594 8.16 13.97 -23.26
C SER A 594 7.74 14.02 -21.80
N ILE A 595 8.47 14.78 -20.99
CA ILE A 595 8.13 15.08 -19.59
C ILE A 595 7.49 16.46 -19.56
N GLU A 596 6.24 16.53 -19.12
CA GLU A 596 5.45 17.73 -18.91
C GLU A 596 5.47 18.04 -17.42
N ILE A 597 6.17 19.11 -17.04
CA ILE A 597 6.36 19.52 -15.65
C ILE A 597 5.44 20.70 -15.38
N THR A 598 4.50 20.57 -14.45
CA THR A 598 3.48 21.59 -14.18
C THR A 598 3.55 22.05 -12.73
N GLY A 599 3.54 23.37 -12.52
CA GLY A 599 3.31 23.96 -11.20
C GLY A 599 1.89 23.69 -10.73
N THR A 600 1.67 23.05 -9.57
CA THR A 600 0.33 22.68 -9.07
C THR A 600 -0.04 23.30 -7.72
N ASN A 601 -1.34 23.56 -7.56
CA ASN A 601 -2.06 23.87 -6.32
C ASN A 601 -2.75 22.62 -5.86
N THR A 602 -2.85 22.47 -4.56
CA THR A 602 -3.70 21.46 -3.94
C THR A 602 -4.92 22.16 -3.35
N PRO A 603 -6.16 21.82 -3.76
CA PRO A 603 -7.34 22.41 -3.14
C PRO A 603 -7.31 22.25 -1.62
N PRO A 604 -7.83 23.23 -0.85
CA PRO A 604 -7.78 23.17 0.61
C PRO A 604 -8.61 21.98 1.10
N GLU A 605 -8.18 21.36 2.20
CA GLU A 605 -8.89 20.24 2.80
C GLU A 605 -9.95 20.75 3.79
N ALA A 606 -11.21 20.39 3.56
CA ALA A 606 -12.34 20.72 4.44
C ALA A 606 -12.64 19.56 5.40
N LEU A 607 -12.88 19.89 6.67
CA LEU A 607 -13.05 18.91 7.75
C LEU A 607 -14.50 18.70 8.17
N ASP A 608 -14.97 17.45 8.13
CA ASP A 608 -16.21 17.11 8.83
C ASP A 608 -16.09 17.39 10.33
N ARG A 609 -17.14 17.94 10.93
CA ARG A 609 -17.17 18.23 12.37
C ARG A 609 -18.45 17.79 13.04
N HIS A 610 -18.28 17.35 14.27
CA HIS A 610 -19.35 17.04 15.20
C HIS A 610 -19.23 17.96 16.42
N ILE A 611 -20.34 18.52 16.88
CA ILE A 611 -20.42 19.40 18.04
C ILE A 611 -21.61 19.01 18.89
N ASP A 612 -21.35 18.67 20.15
CA ASP A 612 -22.38 18.51 21.18
C ASP A 612 -22.74 19.86 21.79
N MET A 613 -24.03 20.19 21.88
CA MET A 613 -24.50 21.48 22.39
C MET A 613 -25.72 21.34 23.30
N ASP A 614 -25.62 21.85 24.54
CA ASP A 614 -26.79 22.06 25.41
C ASP A 614 -27.67 23.18 24.83
N THR A 615 -29.00 22.95 24.80
CA THR A 615 -30.07 23.73 24.16
C THR A 615 -30.17 25.23 24.54
N ALA A 616 -29.21 25.78 25.29
CA ALA A 616 -29.18 27.15 25.80
C ALA A 616 -27.95 28.01 25.37
N THR A 617 -27.03 27.52 24.53
CA THR A 617 -25.79 28.26 24.15
C THR A 617 -25.64 28.55 22.65
N GLU A 618 -24.93 29.63 22.31
CA GLU A 618 -24.54 30.01 20.94
C GLU A 618 -23.18 29.37 20.65
N VAL A 619 -23.04 28.65 19.53
CA VAL A 619 -21.75 28.08 19.08
C VAL A 619 -21.11 29.03 18.08
N THR A 620 -19.83 29.36 18.28
CA THR A 620 -19.06 30.19 17.35
C THR A 620 -18.00 29.34 16.67
N PHE A 621 -17.98 29.39 15.35
CA PHE A 621 -16.98 28.75 14.51
C PHE A 621 -15.95 29.78 14.02
N THR A 622 -14.69 29.38 14.00
CA THR A 622 -13.56 30.07 13.37
C THR A 622 -13.06 29.26 12.16
N MET A 623 -12.23 29.85 11.30
CA MET A 623 -11.78 29.18 10.06
C MET A 623 -11.07 27.83 10.29
N THR A 624 -10.31 27.71 11.38
CA THR A 624 -9.70 26.45 11.83
C THR A 624 -10.71 25.35 12.21
N ASN A 625 -11.98 25.71 12.36
CA ASN A 625 -13.06 24.73 12.51
C ASN A 625 -13.59 24.25 11.16
N PHE A 626 -13.08 24.73 10.04
CA PHE A 626 -13.60 24.38 8.72
C PHE A 626 -12.53 23.76 7.80
N VAL A 627 -11.26 24.06 8.03
CA VAL A 627 -10.17 23.54 7.19
C VAL A 627 -9.00 23.09 8.06
N SER A 628 -8.36 21.99 7.65
CA SER A 628 -7.05 21.54 8.17
C SER A 628 -5.91 22.31 7.53
N ASP A 629 -6.10 22.76 6.29
CA ASP A 629 -5.11 23.48 5.50
C ASP A 629 -5.63 24.88 5.13
N VAL A 630 -4.94 25.92 5.61
CA VAL A 630 -5.25 27.33 5.38
C VAL A 630 -4.35 28.00 4.33
N GLU A 631 -3.31 27.32 3.84
CA GLU A 631 -2.29 27.93 2.98
C GLU A 631 -2.08 27.13 1.69
N ASP A 632 -2.47 27.71 0.56
CA ASP A 632 -1.92 27.32 -0.74
C ASP A 632 -1.14 28.51 -1.34
N ASP A 633 0.10 28.20 -1.69
CA ASP A 633 0.97 28.84 -2.67
C ASP A 633 0.97 30.38 -2.84
N SER A 634 2.12 30.98 -2.47
CA SER A 634 2.60 32.32 -2.86
C SER A 634 1.56 33.45 -3.04
N ASN A 635 1.18 34.08 -1.92
CA ASN A 635 0.42 35.35 -1.78
C ASN A 635 -1.08 35.27 -1.52
N SER A 636 -1.63 34.23 -0.89
CA SER A 636 -2.98 34.42 -0.37
C SER A 636 -3.37 33.65 0.87
N THR A 637 -3.26 34.39 1.97
CA THR A 637 -3.83 34.15 3.30
C THR A 637 -5.37 34.18 3.34
N ILE A 638 -6.09 33.81 2.29
CA ILE A 638 -7.57 33.87 2.31
C ILE A 638 -8.14 32.58 1.76
N VAL A 639 -8.27 31.60 2.64
CA VAL A 639 -9.28 30.55 2.51
C VAL A 639 -10.63 31.15 2.90
N LYS A 640 -11.62 30.92 2.04
CA LYS A 640 -13.01 31.23 2.32
C LYS A 640 -13.77 29.94 2.53
N ILE A 641 -14.89 30.03 3.22
CA ILE A 641 -15.90 28.98 3.17
C ILE A 641 -17.15 29.48 2.48
N ARG A 642 -17.77 28.61 1.69
CA ARG A 642 -19.09 28.84 1.12
C ARG A 642 -20.09 27.89 1.75
N ILE A 643 -21.17 28.44 2.27
CA ILE A 643 -22.22 27.66 2.92
C ILE A 643 -23.13 27.04 1.85
N GLU A 644 -23.18 25.71 1.78
CA GLU A 644 -23.93 24.95 0.77
C GLU A 644 -25.33 24.55 1.27
N SER A 645 -25.50 24.38 2.58
CA SER A 645 -26.82 24.17 3.21
C SER A 645 -26.96 24.99 4.50
N LEU A 646 -28.20 25.19 4.96
CA LEU A 646 -28.48 25.89 6.21
C LEU A 646 -29.07 24.90 7.23
N PRO A 647 -28.83 25.11 8.53
CA PRO A 647 -29.45 24.31 9.57
C PRO A 647 -30.99 24.39 9.53
N GLU A 648 -31.67 23.29 9.85
CA GLU A 648 -33.13 23.15 9.89
C GLU A 648 -33.72 23.73 11.20
N ASP A 649 -33.05 23.47 12.33
CA ASP A 649 -33.53 23.76 13.69
C ASP A 649 -32.74 24.87 14.41
N GLY A 650 -31.89 25.60 13.67
CA GLY A 650 -31.23 26.83 14.13
C GLY A 650 -30.95 27.86 13.02
N VAL A 651 -30.21 28.90 13.37
CA VAL A 651 -29.86 30.02 12.49
C VAL A 651 -28.37 30.29 12.55
N LEU A 652 -27.71 30.26 11.38
CA LEU A 652 -26.35 30.77 11.22
C LEU A 652 -26.35 32.29 11.06
N THR A 653 -25.47 32.98 11.78
CA THR A 653 -25.24 34.42 11.64
C THR A 653 -23.77 34.76 11.56
N VAL A 654 -23.44 35.81 10.79
CA VAL A 654 -22.13 36.46 10.80
C VAL A 654 -22.34 37.92 11.19
N ASN A 655 -21.64 38.39 12.24
CA ASN A 655 -21.83 39.73 12.80
C ASN A 655 -23.31 40.06 13.13
N GLY A 656 -24.11 39.05 13.49
CA GLY A 656 -25.54 39.18 13.79
C GLY A 656 -26.46 39.31 12.57
N THR A 657 -25.95 39.08 11.35
CA THR A 657 -26.75 38.99 10.11
C THR A 657 -26.94 37.52 9.72
N PRO A 658 -28.16 37.06 9.41
CA PRO A 658 -28.39 35.67 8.97
C PRO A 658 -27.63 35.32 7.70
N VAL A 659 -27.07 34.12 7.66
CA VAL A 659 -26.37 33.54 6.52
C VAL A 659 -27.37 32.95 5.51
N ALA A 660 -27.04 32.99 4.22
CA ALA A 660 -27.76 32.35 3.14
C ALA A 660 -26.88 31.32 2.39
N ILE A 661 -27.53 30.35 1.74
CA ILE A 661 -26.86 29.38 0.87
C ILE A 661 -26.13 30.12 -0.27
N GLY A 662 -24.87 29.75 -0.48
CA GLY A 662 -23.95 30.33 -1.45
C GLY A 662 -23.21 31.58 -0.97
N ASP A 663 -23.43 32.01 0.28
CA ASP A 663 -22.62 33.09 0.86
C ASP A 663 -21.19 32.60 1.14
N GLU A 664 -20.22 33.43 0.79
CA GLU A 664 -18.80 33.21 1.04
C GLU A 664 -18.32 34.07 2.22
N TYR A 665 -17.56 33.47 3.13
CA TYR A 665 -17.00 34.12 4.31
C TYR A 665 -15.50 33.86 4.40
N ASP A 666 -14.72 34.90 4.69
CA ASP A 666 -13.27 34.84 4.85
C ASP A 666 -12.87 34.43 6.28
N GLU A 667 -11.57 34.19 6.49
CA GLU A 667 -10.98 33.74 7.77
C GLU A 667 -11.29 34.61 9.00
N ILE A 668 -11.59 35.90 8.81
CA ILE A 668 -11.96 36.82 9.89
C ILE A 668 -13.44 36.74 10.27
N ALA A 669 -14.25 35.99 9.52
CA ALA A 669 -15.67 35.84 9.78
C ALA A 669 -15.89 34.87 10.94
N GLN A 670 -16.55 35.36 11.99
CA GLN A 670 -17.08 34.51 13.04
C GLN A 670 -18.49 34.08 12.66
N ILE A 671 -18.63 32.84 12.22
CA ILE A 671 -19.92 32.22 11.94
C ILE A 671 -20.46 31.71 13.27
N LYS A 672 -21.71 32.02 13.55
CA LYS A 672 -22.36 31.68 14.80
C LYS A 672 -23.64 30.91 14.55
N TYR A 673 -23.75 29.76 15.18
CA TYR A 673 -24.98 29.00 15.23
C TYR A 673 -25.78 29.34 16.49
N THR A 674 -27.09 29.52 16.32
CA THR A 674 -28.05 29.71 17.42
C THR A 674 -29.25 28.82 17.18
N ALA A 675 -29.54 27.90 18.10
CA ALA A 675 -30.73 27.06 18.05
C ALA A 675 -32.04 27.88 18.09
N ASN A 676 -33.10 27.36 17.49
CA ASN A 676 -34.43 27.97 17.51
C ASN A 676 -35.07 27.90 18.91
N GLU A 677 -35.88 28.90 19.28
CA GLU A 677 -36.49 29.01 20.64
C GLU A 677 -37.52 27.92 21.02
N ASN A 678 -37.75 26.87 20.20
CA ASN A 678 -38.88 25.92 20.36
C ASN A 678 -38.46 24.43 20.48
N LEU A 679 -37.33 24.12 21.11
CA LEU A 679 -36.87 22.73 21.35
C LEU A 679 -37.49 22.06 22.60
N SER A 680 -38.66 22.49 23.07
CA SER A 680 -39.28 21.99 24.32
C SER A 680 -40.21 20.79 24.11
N ASP A 681 -40.32 19.91 25.11
CA ASP A 681 -41.24 18.75 25.12
C ASP A 681 -42.65 19.09 24.63
N THR A 682 -43.23 18.18 23.84
CA THR A 682 -44.57 18.34 23.29
C THR A 682 -45.59 17.53 24.09
N LEU A 683 -46.46 18.22 24.84
CA LEU A 683 -47.56 17.64 25.60
C LEU A 683 -48.82 17.45 24.73
N TYR A 684 -49.31 16.21 24.63
CA TYR A 684 -50.60 15.85 24.06
C TYR A 684 -51.56 15.31 25.13
N GLY A 685 -52.84 15.67 25.03
CA GLY A 685 -53.82 15.38 26.07
C GLY A 685 -53.78 16.40 27.20
N THR A 686 -53.94 15.96 28.45
CA THR A 686 -53.88 16.88 29.60
C THR A 686 -53.55 16.16 30.90
N THR A 687 -52.70 16.80 31.71
CA THR A 687 -52.41 16.35 33.09
C THR A 687 -53.51 16.76 34.09
N GLU A 688 -54.50 17.56 33.67
CA GLU A 688 -55.62 17.95 34.52
C GLU A 688 -56.67 16.82 34.64
N ASP A 689 -57.41 16.80 35.75
CA ASP A 689 -58.52 15.86 36.04
C ASP A 689 -59.78 16.06 35.16
N THR A 690 -59.66 16.69 33.99
CA THR A 690 -60.74 16.83 33.00
C THR A 690 -60.14 16.89 31.60
N GLY A 691 -60.52 15.97 30.69
CA GLY A 691 -59.93 15.88 29.35
C GLY A 691 -60.96 15.67 28.24
N THR A 692 -60.60 16.04 27.01
CA THR A 692 -61.41 15.87 25.79
C THR A 692 -60.54 15.37 24.64
N LEU A 693 -61.10 14.60 23.69
CA LEU A 693 -60.36 14.14 22.50
C LEU A 693 -59.74 15.28 21.68
N THR A 694 -60.32 16.48 21.73
CA THR A 694 -59.80 17.64 21.00
C THR A 694 -58.45 18.16 21.52
N GLN A 695 -57.99 17.69 22.68
CA GLN A 695 -56.65 18.03 23.22
C GLN A 695 -55.56 17.07 22.72
N TRP A 696 -55.94 15.99 22.05
CA TRP A 696 -55.02 15.02 21.46
C TRP A 696 -54.80 15.27 19.97
N GLY A 697 -55.84 15.73 19.27
CA GLY A 697 -55.74 16.10 17.85
C GLY A 697 -57.03 15.91 17.07
N THR A 698 -56.90 15.60 15.78
CA THR A 698 -58.04 15.47 14.85
C THR A 698 -58.24 14.01 14.42
N ILE A 699 -59.48 13.51 14.52
CA ILE A 699 -59.84 12.16 14.08
C ILE A 699 -60.32 12.16 12.63
N THR A 700 -59.71 11.32 11.79
CA THR A 700 -60.14 11.08 10.40
C THR A 700 -60.17 9.58 10.12
N ASN A 701 -61.31 9.07 9.64
CA ASN A 701 -61.50 7.63 9.32
C ASN A 701 -61.21 6.64 10.47
N GLY A 702 -61.26 7.08 11.73
CA GLY A 702 -61.01 6.22 12.90
C GLY A 702 -59.60 6.31 13.47
N GLU A 703 -58.69 7.05 12.82
CA GLU A 703 -57.33 7.32 13.27
C GLU A 703 -57.22 8.76 13.77
N LEU A 704 -56.47 8.99 14.86
CA LEU A 704 -56.25 10.30 15.45
C LEU A 704 -54.84 10.78 15.08
N THR A 705 -54.74 11.95 14.48
CA THR A 705 -53.45 12.62 14.20
C THR A 705 -53.31 13.82 15.12
N THR A 706 -52.15 13.97 15.76
CA THR A 706 -51.86 15.12 16.62
C THR A 706 -51.89 16.44 15.84
N ASP A 707 -52.10 17.56 16.54
CA ASP A 707 -52.29 18.87 15.90
C ASP A 707 -51.05 19.37 15.14
N ASP A 708 -49.85 18.93 15.53
CA ASP A 708 -48.58 19.19 14.86
C ASP A 708 -48.23 18.16 13.78
N GLY A 709 -49.02 17.08 13.67
CA GLY A 709 -48.82 16.00 12.70
C GLY A 709 -47.67 15.05 13.02
N LYS A 710 -47.01 15.18 14.18
CA LYS A 710 -45.83 14.38 14.52
C LYS A 710 -46.16 12.99 15.08
N ALA A 711 -47.39 12.74 15.52
CA ALA A 711 -47.83 11.42 15.96
C ALA A 711 -49.21 11.03 15.39
N THR A 712 -49.34 9.73 15.13
CA THR A 712 -50.58 9.09 14.67
C THR A 712 -50.97 7.98 15.64
N ILE A 713 -52.21 8.01 16.12
CA ILE A 713 -52.75 7.09 17.12
C ILE A 713 -53.88 6.28 16.50
N THR A 714 -53.85 4.95 16.68
CA THR A 714 -54.90 4.03 16.21
C THR A 714 -55.34 3.08 17.33
N ALA A 715 -56.65 2.93 17.52
CA ALA A 715 -57.26 1.94 18.42
C ALA A 715 -57.64 0.66 17.66
N PHE A 716 -57.46 -0.50 18.29
CA PHE A 716 -57.76 -1.81 17.72
C PHE A 716 -58.58 -2.66 18.69
N ALA A 717 -59.49 -3.47 18.13
CA ALA A 717 -60.17 -4.59 18.80
C ALA A 717 -60.23 -5.79 17.83
N ASP A 718 -59.93 -7.00 18.31
CA ASP A 718 -59.81 -8.26 17.57
C ASP A 718 -58.88 -8.13 16.34
N GLY A 719 -57.86 -7.27 16.45
CA GLY A 719 -56.93 -6.94 15.38
C GLY A 719 -57.54 -6.14 14.21
N GLN A 720 -58.70 -5.51 14.39
CA GLN A 720 -59.29 -4.55 13.45
C GLN A 720 -59.27 -3.14 14.03
N ALA A 721 -58.98 -2.13 13.19
CA ALA A 721 -58.99 -0.74 13.64
C ALA A 721 -60.43 -0.29 13.95
N VAL A 722 -60.63 0.27 15.14
CA VAL A 722 -61.90 0.78 15.66
C VAL A 722 -61.78 2.26 16.03
N GLY A 723 -62.84 2.85 16.58
CA GLY A 723 -62.82 4.26 17.00
C GLY A 723 -62.27 4.46 18.42
N PHE A 724 -62.12 5.73 18.80
CA PHE A 724 -61.79 6.12 20.17
C PHE A 724 -63.06 6.51 20.92
N ALA A 725 -63.20 6.04 22.15
CA ALA A 725 -64.26 6.48 23.03
C ALA A 725 -63.89 7.81 23.72
N SER A 726 -64.87 8.70 23.93
CA SER A 726 -64.67 9.94 24.71
C SER A 726 -65.95 10.40 25.40
N GLU A 727 -65.90 10.40 26.74
CA GLU A 727 -66.83 10.93 27.74
C GLU A 727 -68.37 10.96 27.50
N ASN A 728 -69.06 10.31 28.46
CA ASN A 728 -70.30 10.75 29.14
C ASN A 728 -71.68 10.60 28.45
N ASP A 729 -72.06 9.38 28.04
CA ASP A 729 -73.50 9.04 27.87
C ASP A 729 -73.90 7.65 28.45
N ASN A 730 -72.97 7.00 29.14
CA ASN A 730 -73.18 5.76 29.88
C ASN A 730 -72.71 6.07 31.32
N ASN A 731 -73.60 5.97 32.32
CA ASN A 731 -73.34 6.38 33.73
C ASN A 731 -72.29 5.53 34.47
N ASN A 732 -71.29 5.03 33.77
CA ASN A 732 -70.29 4.09 34.23
C ASN A 732 -68.92 4.33 33.57
N HIS A 733 -68.65 5.50 32.97
CA HIS A 733 -67.32 5.85 32.46
C HIS A 733 -67.00 7.35 32.63
N ASP A 734 -66.15 7.66 33.62
CA ASP A 734 -65.53 8.97 33.90
C ASP A 734 -63.99 8.88 33.96
N GLY A 735 -63.39 8.03 33.11
CA GLY A 735 -61.94 7.93 32.93
C GLY A 735 -61.35 9.08 32.10
N LEU A 736 -60.20 9.60 32.52
CA LEU A 736 -59.48 10.73 31.92
C LEU A 736 -58.63 10.22 30.74
N GLY A 737 -58.93 10.59 29.48
CA GLY A 737 -58.06 10.26 28.33
C GLY A 737 -58.70 9.54 27.14
N ILE A 738 -57.87 8.82 26.37
CA ILE A 738 -58.23 8.01 25.20
C ILE A 738 -58.34 6.51 25.53
N GLY A 739 -59.44 5.90 25.09
CA GLY A 739 -59.74 4.46 25.21
C GLY A 739 -60.26 3.88 23.89
N VAL A 740 -60.67 2.61 23.90
CA VAL A 740 -61.12 1.87 22.71
C VAL A 740 -62.66 1.80 22.67
N ASP A 741 -63.28 2.11 21.52
CA ASP A 741 -64.73 2.01 21.31
C ASP A 741 -65.05 0.66 20.64
N SER A 742 -65.25 -0.39 21.45
CA SER A 742 -65.63 -1.73 20.99
C SER A 742 -67.12 -2.06 21.26
N ASP A 743 -67.61 -3.21 20.76
CA ASP A 743 -69.03 -3.55 20.61
C ASP A 743 -69.97 -3.16 21.79
N ALA A 744 -71.25 -2.89 21.47
CA ALA A 744 -72.24 -2.40 22.44
C ALA A 744 -72.35 -3.25 23.74
N GLY A 745 -71.84 -2.69 24.85
CA GLY A 745 -71.87 -3.30 26.19
C GLY A 745 -70.50 -3.41 26.86
N ASP A 746 -69.44 -3.04 26.16
CA ASP A 746 -68.11 -2.77 26.67
C ASP A 746 -68.06 -1.47 27.51
N ASP A 747 -66.98 -1.26 28.26
CA ASP A 747 -66.81 -0.15 29.20
C ASP A 747 -65.91 1.00 28.70
N ASP A 748 -65.64 1.04 27.39
CA ASP A 748 -65.03 2.18 26.68
C ASP A 748 -63.55 2.48 27.05
N GLN A 749 -62.88 1.53 27.72
CA GLN A 749 -61.48 1.57 28.16
C GLN A 749 -60.65 0.47 27.48
N ILE A 750 -59.32 0.57 27.44
CA ILE A 750 -58.45 -0.50 26.93
C ILE A 750 -58.57 -1.71 27.86
N ASP A 751 -59.14 -2.81 27.35
CA ASP A 751 -59.35 -4.04 28.09
C ASP A 751 -58.95 -5.32 27.31
N LYS A 752 -59.08 -6.48 27.97
CA LYS A 752 -58.64 -7.77 27.39
C LYS A 752 -59.74 -8.44 26.58
N THR A 753 -60.99 -8.02 26.76
CA THR A 753 -62.09 -8.54 25.97
C THR A 753 -61.90 -8.06 24.54
N ASN A 754 -61.88 -8.99 23.59
CA ASN A 754 -61.61 -8.68 22.19
C ASN A 754 -60.18 -8.15 21.93
N ASP A 755 -59.18 -8.49 22.75
CA ASP A 755 -57.74 -8.18 22.52
C ASP A 755 -57.50 -6.69 22.13
N GLU A 756 -57.99 -5.76 22.95
CA GLU A 756 -57.89 -4.34 22.63
C GLU A 756 -56.48 -3.77 22.78
N LYS A 757 -56.13 -2.83 21.91
CA LYS A 757 -54.86 -2.10 22.00
C LYS A 757 -54.91 -0.72 21.38
N ILE A 758 -54.08 0.19 21.89
CA ILE A 758 -53.77 1.48 21.25
C ILE A 758 -52.34 1.45 20.74
N VAL A 759 -52.12 1.89 19.50
CA VAL A 759 -50.80 2.04 18.89
C VAL A 759 -50.57 3.50 18.56
N ILE A 760 -49.44 4.03 19.00
CA ILE A 760 -48.97 5.39 18.70
C ILE A 760 -47.72 5.25 17.81
N SER A 761 -47.69 5.94 16.67
CA SER A 761 -46.55 5.97 15.75
C SER A 761 -46.09 7.41 15.54
N PHE A 762 -44.80 7.65 15.67
CA PHE A 762 -44.15 8.95 15.56
C PHE A 762 -43.50 9.11 14.17
N ALA A 763 -43.52 10.33 13.64
CA ALA A 763 -42.90 10.66 12.36
C ALA A 763 -41.38 10.88 12.47
N SER A 764 -40.90 11.20 13.67
CA SER A 764 -39.50 11.40 14.03
C SER A 764 -39.18 10.54 15.25
N LEU A 765 -37.90 10.21 15.44
CA LEU A 765 -37.45 9.42 16.58
C LEU A 765 -37.66 10.19 17.88
N VAL A 766 -38.23 9.50 18.88
CA VAL A 766 -38.47 10.02 20.22
C VAL A 766 -37.30 9.61 21.10
N SER A 767 -36.62 10.57 21.72
CA SER A 767 -35.50 10.34 22.65
C SER A 767 -36.01 9.89 24.03
N ASN A 768 -37.09 10.51 24.50
CA ASN A 768 -37.84 10.07 25.67
C ASN A 768 -39.31 10.50 25.60
N ALA A 769 -40.20 9.78 26.32
CA ALA A 769 -41.57 10.25 26.51
C ALA A 769 -42.18 9.81 27.84
N GLU A 770 -42.90 10.72 28.49
CA GLU A 770 -43.70 10.46 29.68
C GLU A 770 -45.17 10.20 29.30
N PHE A 771 -45.77 9.14 29.84
CA PHE A 771 -47.18 8.81 29.66
C PHE A 771 -47.93 8.76 30.98
N GLY A 772 -49.10 9.41 31.03
CA GLY A 772 -50.04 9.29 32.15
C GLY A 772 -51.23 8.41 31.79
N LEU A 773 -51.60 7.50 32.69
CA LEU A 773 -52.71 6.55 32.54
C LEU A 773 -53.79 6.77 33.61
N ALA A 774 -55.06 6.56 33.26
CA ALA A 774 -56.21 6.68 34.17
C ALA A 774 -57.12 5.44 34.14
N SER A 775 -57.90 5.20 35.21
CA SER A 775 -58.89 4.11 35.27
C SER A 775 -60.18 4.51 36.01
N LEU A 776 -61.31 3.90 35.63
CA LEU A 776 -62.60 4.02 36.32
C LEU A 776 -62.52 3.48 37.77
N GLY A 777 -63.38 3.95 38.68
CA GLY A 777 -63.53 3.37 40.03
C GLY A 777 -62.35 3.59 40.98
N GLY A 778 -61.32 4.33 40.54
CA GLY A 778 -60.09 4.52 41.29
C GLY A 778 -59.23 3.27 41.33
N HIS A 779 -59.24 2.43 40.29
CA HIS A 779 -58.46 1.17 40.27
C HIS A 779 -56.93 1.36 40.23
N PHE A 780 -56.47 2.60 40.01
CA PHE A 780 -55.09 3.05 40.28
C PHE A 780 -54.93 3.79 41.63
N THR A 781 -55.99 3.98 42.44
CA THR A 781 -55.96 4.72 43.72
C THR A 781 -55.77 3.83 44.95
N PRO A 782 -54.95 4.25 45.95
CA PRO A 782 -54.62 3.42 47.12
C PRO A 782 -55.85 2.89 47.87
N GLY A 783 -55.98 1.55 47.92
CA GLY A 783 -57.05 0.85 48.66
C GLY A 783 -58.28 0.44 47.84
N ALA A 784 -58.23 0.52 46.50
CA ALA A 784 -59.24 -0.06 45.63
C ALA A 784 -59.34 -1.59 45.79
N THR A 785 -60.54 -2.15 45.56
CA THR A 785 -60.79 -3.60 45.70
C THR A 785 -60.43 -4.42 44.47
N GLU A 786 -60.17 -3.75 43.34
CA GLU A 786 -59.84 -4.31 42.03
C GLU A 786 -58.72 -3.45 41.43
N ASN A 787 -57.81 -4.04 40.65
CA ASN A 787 -56.59 -3.41 40.16
C ASN A 787 -56.63 -3.29 38.64
N ALA A 788 -56.27 -2.11 38.10
CA ALA A 788 -55.95 -1.93 36.68
C ALA A 788 -54.45 -2.20 36.45
N GLN A 789 -54.11 -2.77 35.29
CA GLN A 789 -52.76 -3.11 34.86
C GLN A 789 -52.63 -2.88 33.37
N ALA A 790 -51.77 -1.93 32.98
CA ALA A 790 -51.42 -1.67 31.61
C ALA A 790 -50.08 -2.33 31.27
N HIS A 791 -49.92 -2.74 30.02
CA HIS A 791 -48.65 -3.19 29.46
C HIS A 791 -48.35 -2.36 28.22
N TRP A 792 -47.11 -1.92 28.09
CA TRP A 792 -46.65 -1.13 26.95
C TRP A 792 -45.37 -1.71 26.36
N VAL A 793 -45.19 -1.50 25.06
CA VAL A 793 -43.98 -1.92 24.32
C VAL A 793 -43.61 -0.83 23.31
N ALA A 794 -42.41 -0.30 23.43
CA ALA A 794 -41.79 0.66 22.52
C ALA A 794 -40.90 -0.05 21.49
N TYR A 795 -40.92 0.44 20.26
CA TYR A 795 -40.20 -0.11 19.11
C TYR A 795 -39.42 0.98 18.36
N LYS A 796 -38.24 0.63 17.87
CA LYS A 796 -37.45 1.39 16.88
C LYS A 796 -37.29 0.53 15.63
N ASP A 797 -37.72 1.02 14.48
CA ASP A 797 -37.73 0.28 13.20
C ASP A 797 -38.41 -1.11 13.27
N GLY A 798 -39.38 -1.24 14.18
CA GLY A 798 -40.10 -2.48 14.43
C GLY A 798 -39.40 -3.50 15.34
N ILE A 799 -38.23 -3.16 15.91
CA ILE A 799 -37.53 -3.94 16.96
C ILE A 799 -37.93 -3.39 18.33
N GLU A 800 -38.25 -4.26 19.28
CA GLU A 800 -38.57 -3.86 20.66
C GLU A 800 -37.32 -3.30 21.34
N VAL A 801 -37.41 -2.06 21.82
CA VAL A 801 -36.31 -1.36 22.50
C VAL A 801 -36.57 -1.19 23.99
N SER A 802 -37.83 -1.14 24.40
CA SER A 802 -38.23 -1.03 25.80
C SER A 802 -39.66 -1.53 25.98
N SER A 803 -39.97 -2.15 27.11
CA SER A 803 -41.32 -2.57 27.45
C SER A 803 -41.52 -2.56 28.97
N GLY A 804 -42.78 -2.45 29.40
CA GLY A 804 -43.07 -2.38 30.82
C GLY A 804 -44.53 -2.59 31.16
N ASP A 805 -44.76 -2.87 32.44
CA ASP A 805 -46.09 -2.97 33.03
C ASP A 805 -46.32 -1.81 33.98
N VAL A 806 -47.45 -1.11 33.83
CA VAL A 806 -47.87 -0.06 34.74
C VAL A 806 -49.02 -0.58 35.58
N LYS A 807 -48.74 -0.77 36.87
CA LYS A 807 -49.70 -1.12 37.91
C LYS A 807 -49.65 -0.03 38.99
N GLN A 808 -50.74 0.10 39.75
CA GLN A 808 -50.85 1.03 40.87
C GLN A 808 -49.55 1.21 41.68
N SER A 809 -49.07 2.46 41.79
CA SER A 809 -48.07 2.88 42.79
C SER A 809 -48.74 3.18 44.13
N THR A 810 -48.10 2.85 45.26
CA THR A 810 -48.72 3.02 46.60
C THR A 810 -48.45 4.36 47.28
N ASP A 811 -47.69 5.28 46.67
CA ASP A 811 -47.17 6.48 47.37
C ASP A 811 -47.25 7.82 46.63
N ASP A 812 -47.87 7.93 45.45
CA ASP A 812 -48.11 9.24 44.85
C ASP A 812 -49.42 9.84 45.42
N SER A 813 -49.34 10.98 46.08
CA SER A 813 -50.54 11.64 46.64
C SER A 813 -51.48 12.23 45.56
N ASN A 814 -51.38 11.77 44.32
CA ASN A 814 -52.20 12.21 43.20
C ASN A 814 -53.44 11.33 43.08
N ALA A 815 -54.62 11.93 42.89
CA ALA A 815 -55.87 11.25 43.20
C ALA A 815 -56.33 10.24 42.14
N THR A 816 -55.63 10.07 41.00
CA THR A 816 -56.25 9.50 39.79
C THR A 816 -55.31 8.92 38.70
N THR A 817 -53.98 9.06 38.74
CA THR A 817 -53.13 8.83 37.52
C THR A 817 -51.87 8.01 37.81
N ASN A 818 -51.60 6.97 37.02
CA ASN A 818 -50.32 6.26 37.03
C ASN A 818 -49.44 6.78 35.89
N THR A 819 -48.22 7.24 36.18
CA THR A 819 -47.29 7.78 35.18
C THR A 819 -46.06 6.88 34.99
N PHE A 820 -45.46 6.92 33.81
CA PHE A 820 -44.17 6.29 33.52
C PHE A 820 -43.45 7.02 32.38
N THR A 821 -42.12 6.89 32.33
CA THR A 821 -41.28 7.42 31.27
C THR A 821 -40.67 6.27 30.48
N VAL A 822 -40.55 6.45 29.16
CA VAL A 822 -39.76 5.59 28.29
C VAL A 822 -38.45 6.32 28.00
N GLU A 823 -37.34 5.81 28.54
CA GLU A 823 -35.99 6.36 28.39
C GLU A 823 -35.20 5.52 27.37
N ALA A 824 -35.65 5.57 26.11
CA ALA A 824 -35.02 4.88 24.99
C ALA A 824 -35.45 5.57 23.69
N ASP A 825 -34.66 5.41 22.63
CA ASP A 825 -35.04 5.84 21.29
C ASP A 825 -36.16 4.96 20.71
N PHE A 826 -37.31 5.54 20.35
CA PHE A 826 -38.39 4.78 19.68
C PHE A 826 -39.19 5.59 18.65
N ASP A 827 -39.79 4.89 17.69
CA ASP A 827 -40.69 5.47 16.67
C ASP A 827 -42.14 4.98 16.79
N ARG A 828 -42.39 3.96 17.62
CA ARG A 828 -43.72 3.38 17.84
C ARG A 828 -43.86 2.85 19.25
N ILE A 829 -45.01 3.05 19.88
CA ILE A 829 -45.36 2.43 21.16
C ILE A 829 -46.76 1.81 21.11
N GLU A 830 -46.91 0.63 21.71
CA GLU A 830 -48.17 -0.11 21.79
C GLU A 830 -48.61 -0.26 23.24
N PHE A 831 -49.90 -0.05 23.50
CA PHE A 831 -50.56 -0.17 24.81
C PHE A 831 -51.60 -1.28 24.78
N THR A 832 -51.49 -2.24 25.69
CA THR A 832 -52.37 -3.41 25.87
C THR A 832 -52.69 -3.62 27.36
N THR A 833 -53.57 -4.57 27.70
CA THR A 833 -53.76 -5.01 29.10
C THR A 833 -53.30 -6.46 29.28
N VAL A 834 -52.70 -6.76 30.43
CA VAL A 834 -52.14 -8.10 30.74
C VAL A 834 -53.06 -8.95 31.62
N SER A 835 -54.08 -8.36 32.24
CA SER A 835 -54.88 -9.02 33.27
C SER A 835 -56.14 -9.72 32.72
N ASP A 836 -56.37 -10.96 33.15
CA ASP A 836 -57.62 -11.71 32.90
C ASP A 836 -58.75 -11.31 33.88
N ALA A 837 -58.50 -10.35 34.78
CA ALA A 837 -59.52 -9.85 35.69
C ALA A 837 -60.52 -9.00 34.92
N THR A 838 -61.81 -9.23 35.12
CA THR A 838 -62.92 -8.64 34.35
C THR A 838 -63.02 -7.11 34.40
N ASN A 839 -62.15 -6.42 35.16
CA ASN A 839 -62.21 -4.99 35.45
C ASN A 839 -60.80 -4.34 35.47
N SER A 840 -59.84 -4.86 34.68
CA SER A 840 -58.47 -4.32 34.59
C SER A 840 -58.29 -3.49 33.33
N ASN A 841 -59.02 -2.39 33.28
CA ASN A 841 -59.18 -1.55 32.11
C ASN A 841 -58.66 -0.12 32.39
N TYR A 842 -58.14 0.56 31.37
CA TYR A 842 -57.52 1.88 31.53
C TYR A 842 -57.64 2.74 30.28
N SER A 843 -57.40 4.05 30.42
CA SER A 843 -57.26 5.00 29.33
C SER A 843 -55.89 5.68 29.41
N ILE A 844 -55.37 6.14 28.27
CA ILE A 844 -54.16 6.96 28.22
C ILE A 844 -54.58 8.43 28.36
N GLN A 845 -54.16 9.09 29.42
CA GLN A 845 -54.59 10.45 29.79
C GLN A 845 -53.80 11.57 29.12
N TYR A 846 -52.47 11.42 29.05
CA TYR A 846 -51.57 12.34 28.35
C TYR A 846 -50.31 11.61 27.88
N MET A 847 -49.60 12.22 26.93
CA MET A 847 -48.21 11.89 26.61
C MET A 847 -47.39 13.18 26.44
N ASN A 848 -46.23 13.28 27.08
CA ASN A 848 -45.26 14.36 26.93
C ASN A 848 -44.04 13.79 26.21
N VAL A 849 -43.72 14.30 25.03
CA VAL A 849 -42.78 13.66 24.09
C VAL A 849 -41.61 14.58 23.79
N ASP A 850 -40.41 14.04 23.91
CA ASP A 850 -39.16 14.66 23.50
C ASP A 850 -38.63 13.99 22.22
N TYR A 851 -38.33 14.78 21.20
CA TYR A 851 -37.85 14.27 19.92
C TYR A 851 -36.35 14.48 19.84
N LYS A 852 -35.60 13.51 19.29
CA LYS A 852 -34.17 13.72 18.98
C LYS A 852 -34.02 14.82 17.92
N VAL A 853 -33.22 15.85 18.17
CA VAL A 853 -33.01 17.00 17.26
C VAL A 853 -31.52 17.17 16.95
N ASP A 854 -31.02 16.43 15.96
CA ASP A 854 -29.73 16.73 15.34
C ASP A 854 -29.95 17.82 14.28
N ASP A 855 -29.09 18.84 14.25
CA ASP A 855 -29.09 19.84 13.18
C ASP A 855 -27.73 19.85 12.46
N SER A 856 -27.69 20.29 11.21
CA SER A 856 -26.46 20.26 10.44
C SER A 856 -26.43 21.30 9.32
N PHE A 857 -25.22 21.65 8.88
CA PHE A 857 -25.03 22.42 7.67
C PHE A 857 -23.75 22.03 6.95
N ASP A 858 -23.79 22.15 5.62
CA ASP A 858 -22.69 21.80 4.73
C ASP A 858 -21.96 23.06 4.27
N TYR A 859 -20.67 22.91 4.03
CA TYR A 859 -19.84 23.95 3.46
C TYR A 859 -18.76 23.36 2.56
N ILE A 860 -18.16 24.22 1.75
CA ILE A 860 -16.91 23.94 1.06
C ILE A 860 -15.88 24.99 1.46
N ALA A 861 -14.61 24.59 1.48
CA ALA A 861 -13.50 25.51 1.52
C ALA A 861 -13.11 25.91 0.09
N ILE A 862 -12.70 27.16 -0.07
CA ILE A 862 -12.27 27.73 -1.34
C ILE A 862 -10.97 28.46 -1.08
N ASP A 863 -9.91 28.09 -1.79
CA ASP A 863 -8.66 28.82 -1.72
C ASP A 863 -8.76 30.18 -2.43
N SER A 864 -7.64 30.87 -2.46
CA SER A 864 -7.51 32.18 -3.09
C SER A 864 -7.58 32.20 -4.61
N LEU A 865 -7.26 31.08 -5.23
CA LEU A 865 -7.21 30.87 -6.68
C LEU A 865 -8.54 30.29 -7.19
N GLY A 866 -9.45 29.96 -6.28
CA GLY A 866 -10.81 29.53 -6.52
C GLY A 866 -10.97 28.02 -6.68
N LEU A 867 -10.00 27.21 -6.23
CA LEU A 867 -10.18 25.76 -6.13
C LEU A 867 -11.01 25.43 -4.89
N GLU A 868 -11.94 24.50 -5.08
CA GLU A 868 -12.94 24.11 -4.08
C GLU A 868 -12.54 22.76 -3.48
N SER A 869 -12.66 22.64 -2.17
CA SER A 869 -12.58 21.36 -1.46
C SER A 869 -13.74 20.44 -1.83
N GLU A 870 -13.68 19.19 -1.40
CA GLU A 870 -14.89 18.38 -1.26
C GLU A 870 -15.85 19.00 -0.22
N VAL A 871 -17.14 18.65 -0.28
CA VAL A 871 -18.15 19.15 0.66
C VAL A 871 -17.95 18.50 2.02
N ALA A 872 -17.85 19.32 3.06
CA ALA A 872 -17.77 18.88 4.45
C ALA A 872 -19.02 19.31 5.24
N THR A 873 -19.31 18.55 6.30
CA THR A 873 -20.53 18.69 7.09
C THR A 873 -20.20 19.07 8.52
N VAL A 874 -20.89 20.08 9.05
CA VAL A 874 -20.95 20.36 10.48
C VAL A 874 -22.24 19.76 11.03
N THR A 875 -22.12 18.77 11.90
CA THR A 875 -23.21 18.15 12.65
C THR A 875 -23.25 18.74 14.06
N ILE A 876 -24.43 19.20 14.48
CA ILE A 876 -24.71 19.81 15.77
C ILE A 876 -25.72 18.92 16.48
N ASP A 877 -25.27 18.12 17.44
CA ASP A 877 -26.15 17.34 18.29
C ASP A 877 -26.73 18.28 19.36
N MET A 878 -28.07 18.43 19.36
CA MET A 878 -28.81 19.27 20.30
C MET A 878 -29.64 18.45 21.29
N ASP A 879 -29.25 17.19 21.53
CA ASP A 879 -29.75 16.46 22.68
C ASP A 879 -29.50 17.32 23.94
N THR A 880 -30.50 17.44 24.82
CA THR A 880 -30.33 18.13 26.10
C THR A 880 -29.27 17.39 26.89
N VAL A 881 -28.02 17.86 26.77
CA VAL A 881 -26.90 17.41 27.57
C VAL A 881 -27.15 17.87 29.01
N THR A 882 -27.88 17.09 29.78
CA THR A 882 -27.48 16.94 31.19
C THR A 882 -26.20 16.14 31.16
N SER A 883 -25.07 16.85 31.15
CA SER A 883 -23.76 16.28 31.43
C SER A 883 -23.84 15.61 32.79
N ILE A 884 -24.01 14.30 32.79
CA ILE A 884 -23.68 13.45 33.90
C ILE A 884 -23.15 12.17 33.26
N GLU A 885 -21.83 12.05 33.09
CA GLU A 885 -21.27 10.73 33.39
C GLU A 885 -21.67 10.48 34.83
N VAL A 886 -22.64 9.59 35.03
CA VAL A 886 -23.15 9.27 36.36
C VAL A 886 -22.02 8.55 37.05
N ALA A 887 -21.20 9.33 37.75
CA ALA A 887 -20.46 8.84 38.89
C ALA A 887 -21.41 7.97 39.70
N ALA A 888 -21.02 6.73 39.93
CA ALA A 888 -21.80 5.84 40.76
C ALA A 888 -22.08 6.55 42.10
N THR A 889 -23.31 6.50 42.58
CA THR A 889 -23.67 7.04 43.91
C THR A 889 -24.11 5.90 44.82
N TYR A 890 -23.82 6.03 46.12
CA TYR A 890 -24.26 5.06 47.12
C TYR A 890 -24.92 5.77 48.31
N GLU A 891 -25.86 5.09 48.95
CA GLU A 891 -26.43 5.53 50.23
C GLU A 891 -25.82 4.69 51.36
N ALA A 892 -25.19 5.36 52.32
CA ALA A 892 -24.64 4.73 53.50
C ALA A 892 -25.59 4.81 54.71
N PHE A 893 -25.85 3.67 55.34
CA PHE A 893 -26.70 3.55 56.51
C PHE A 893 -25.95 2.93 57.69
N ALA A 894 -25.99 3.58 58.85
CA ALA A 894 -25.35 3.12 60.06
C ALA A 894 -26.36 2.53 61.05
N TYR A 895 -26.03 1.38 61.64
CA TYR A 895 -26.90 0.68 62.59
C TYR A 895 -26.14 0.32 63.88
N ASN A 896 -26.72 0.67 65.04
CA ASN A 896 -26.22 0.22 66.33
C ASN A 896 -26.71 -1.20 66.64
N GLY A 897 -25.76 -2.07 66.94
CA GLY A 897 -25.94 -3.50 67.15
C GLY A 897 -25.99 -4.25 65.84
N ASP A 898 -25.60 -5.52 65.90
CA ASP A 898 -25.52 -6.50 64.80
C ASP A 898 -26.91 -6.87 64.22
N ASN A 899 -27.72 -5.88 63.84
CA ASN A 899 -29.14 -6.04 63.55
C ASN A 899 -29.39 -6.99 62.36
N PHE A 900 -28.44 -7.04 61.42
CA PHE A 900 -28.43 -8.00 60.30
C PHE A 900 -27.52 -9.20 60.56
N MET A 901 -26.62 -9.06 61.53
CA MET A 901 -25.47 -9.91 61.80
C MET A 901 -25.55 -10.55 63.19
N SER A 902 -26.75 -10.93 63.67
CA SER A 902 -26.94 -11.33 65.06
C SER A 902 -26.22 -12.67 65.41
N GLY A 903 -24.93 -12.60 65.76
CA GLY A 903 -24.15 -13.63 66.45
C GLY A 903 -23.75 -14.89 65.67
N ASN A 904 -23.96 -14.98 64.34
CA ASN A 904 -23.38 -16.06 63.52
C ASN A 904 -23.44 -15.76 62.01
N PHE A 905 -22.32 -15.31 61.40
CA PHE A 905 -22.25 -15.06 59.94
C PHE A 905 -22.65 -16.27 59.07
N ASN A 906 -22.71 -17.48 59.63
CA ASN A 906 -23.12 -18.68 58.89
C ASN A 906 -24.62 -18.73 58.55
N ASN A 907 -25.43 -17.78 59.03
CA ASN A 907 -26.86 -17.75 58.72
C ASN A 907 -27.44 -16.33 58.86
N PRO A 908 -27.08 -15.40 57.95
CA PRO A 908 -27.59 -14.02 57.96
C PRO A 908 -29.10 -13.99 57.74
N GLY A 909 -29.77 -12.99 58.32
CA GLY A 909 -31.18 -12.70 58.03
C GLY A 909 -31.35 -11.74 56.85
N SER A 910 -32.58 -11.41 56.50
CA SER A 910 -32.90 -10.38 55.49
C SER A 910 -32.77 -8.95 56.08
N ILE A 911 -32.46 -7.95 55.23
CA ILE A 911 -32.35 -6.54 55.61
C ILE A 911 -33.69 -5.98 56.08
N ASN A 912 -33.66 -5.10 57.07
CA ASN A 912 -34.81 -4.36 57.59
C ASN A 912 -34.44 -2.90 57.84
N LEU A 913 -34.78 -2.03 56.89
CA LEU A 913 -34.35 -0.63 56.80
C LEU A 913 -35.01 0.31 57.85
N ASN A 914 -35.90 -0.20 58.69
CA ASN A 914 -36.72 0.62 59.60
C ASN A 914 -36.07 0.94 60.95
N SER A 915 -34.79 0.58 61.16
CA SER A 915 -34.10 0.69 62.46
C SER A 915 -32.75 1.41 62.42
N VAL A 916 -32.56 2.37 61.51
CA VAL A 916 -31.42 3.30 61.54
C VAL A 916 -31.48 4.16 62.81
N ASN A 917 -30.47 4.06 63.68
CA ASN A 917 -30.36 4.84 64.91
C ASN A 917 -29.02 5.57 65.10
N GLU A 918 -28.12 5.45 64.12
CA GLU A 918 -26.81 6.12 64.07
C GLU A 918 -26.56 6.80 62.73
N THR A 919 -25.45 7.54 62.62
CA THR A 919 -25.13 8.35 61.44
C THR A 919 -23.86 7.83 60.79
N ALA A 920 -23.93 7.48 59.51
CA ALA A 920 -22.74 7.24 58.69
C ALA A 920 -22.03 8.58 58.43
N ILE A 921 -20.72 8.59 58.53
CA ILE A 921 -19.90 9.79 58.31
C ILE A 921 -18.81 9.51 57.30
N THR A 922 -18.59 10.47 56.40
CA THR A 922 -17.48 10.44 55.44
C THR A 922 -16.24 11.03 56.11
N ALA A 923 -15.10 10.35 56.00
CA ALA A 923 -13.80 10.76 56.49
C ALA A 923 -12.74 10.61 55.38
N GLU A 924 -11.52 11.12 55.61
CA GLU A 924 -10.35 11.07 54.71
C GLU A 924 -9.90 9.63 54.35
N LEU A 925 -10.47 8.60 54.98
CA LEU A 925 -10.17 7.19 54.71
C LEU A 925 -11.39 6.39 54.22
N GLY A 926 -12.49 7.07 53.84
CA GLY A 926 -13.75 6.46 53.44
C GLY A 926 -14.88 6.62 54.46
N VAL A 927 -15.88 5.75 54.39
CA VAL A 927 -17.13 5.82 55.19
C VAL A 927 -17.00 5.05 56.49
N GLY A 928 -17.24 5.74 57.61
CA GLY A 928 -17.28 5.17 58.96
C GLY A 928 -18.60 5.46 59.68
N ILE A 929 -18.69 5.07 60.95
CA ILE A 929 -19.87 5.31 61.80
C ILE A 929 -19.47 6.25 62.96
N GLN A 930 -20.36 7.18 63.32
CA GLN A 930 -20.21 8.04 64.50
C GLN A 930 -21.41 7.90 65.44
N ASN A 931 -21.17 7.35 66.64
CA ASN A 931 -22.22 7.12 67.62
C ASN A 931 -22.72 8.43 68.29
N ASN A 932 -24.04 8.60 68.39
CA ASN A 932 -24.72 9.71 69.09
C ASN A 932 -24.66 9.61 70.64
N GLN A 933 -23.91 8.66 71.21
CA GLN A 933 -23.74 8.42 72.65
C GLN A 933 -22.34 8.75 73.21
N ASN A 934 -21.55 9.57 72.52
CA ASN A 934 -20.40 10.28 73.11
C ASN A 934 -19.15 9.38 73.37
N GLU A 935 -18.92 8.40 72.48
CA GLU A 935 -17.66 7.66 72.31
C GLU A 935 -16.69 8.45 71.41
N SER A 936 -15.38 8.18 71.47
CA SER A 936 -14.37 9.01 70.79
C SER A 936 -13.73 8.37 69.56
N GLU A 937 -14.16 7.17 69.18
CA GLU A 937 -13.71 6.51 67.95
C GLU A 937 -14.57 6.94 66.73
N THR A 938 -14.00 6.89 65.53
CA THR A 938 -14.61 7.42 64.29
C THR A 938 -14.70 6.40 63.12
N GLY A 939 -14.52 5.10 63.37
CA GLY A 939 -14.64 4.02 62.36
C GLY A 939 -15.62 2.93 62.81
N ILE A 940 -15.94 1.96 61.94
CA ILE A 940 -16.88 0.86 62.20
C ILE A 940 -16.29 -0.08 63.27
N ASP A 941 -16.91 -0.15 64.44
CA ASP A 941 -16.39 -0.91 65.58
C ASP A 941 -17.24 -2.16 65.97
N ASP A 942 -16.86 -2.79 67.09
CA ASP A 942 -17.56 -3.96 67.63
C ASP A 942 -19.03 -3.64 67.94
N ASN A 943 -19.93 -4.32 67.23
CA ASN A 943 -21.38 -4.15 67.27
C ASN A 943 -21.93 -2.95 66.47
N GLU A 944 -21.19 -2.45 65.49
CA GLU A 944 -21.69 -1.52 64.49
C GLU A 944 -21.74 -2.18 63.11
N THR A 945 -22.80 -1.90 62.36
CA THR A 945 -22.93 -2.39 60.98
C THR A 945 -23.14 -1.21 60.03
N LEU A 946 -22.26 -1.09 59.04
CA LEU A 946 -22.41 -0.17 57.91
C LEU A 946 -23.09 -0.91 56.76
N LEU A 947 -24.19 -0.37 56.25
CA LEU A 947 -24.88 -0.89 55.06
C LEU A 947 -24.77 0.13 53.94
N LEU A 948 -24.17 -0.28 52.83
CA LEU A 948 -24.11 0.50 51.60
C LEU A 948 -25.20 -0.02 50.64
N LYS A 949 -25.99 0.90 50.10
CA LYS A 949 -26.89 0.65 48.98
C LYS A 949 -26.29 1.29 47.73
N LEU A 950 -26.00 0.47 46.73
CA LEU A 950 -25.52 0.93 45.44
C LEU A 950 -26.69 1.53 44.65
N SER A 951 -26.39 2.43 43.72
CA SER A 951 -27.39 3.13 42.91
C SER A 951 -28.19 2.19 42.00
N GLU A 952 -27.63 1.02 41.68
CA GLU A 952 -28.24 -0.01 40.84
C GLU A 952 -27.87 -1.45 41.26
N ASP A 953 -28.42 -2.45 40.56
CA ASP A 953 -28.03 -3.86 40.70
C ASP A 953 -26.73 -4.12 39.95
N VAL A 954 -25.78 -4.77 40.60
CA VAL A 954 -24.43 -4.96 40.06
C VAL A 954 -24.06 -6.43 40.06
N SER A 955 -23.23 -6.83 39.09
CA SER A 955 -22.68 -8.19 39.04
C SER A 955 -21.43 -8.34 39.91
N SER A 956 -20.68 -7.26 40.09
CA SER A 956 -19.52 -7.17 40.96
C SER A 956 -19.33 -5.75 41.48
N ALA A 957 -18.70 -5.62 42.65
CA ALA A 957 -18.31 -4.32 43.21
C ALA A 957 -17.03 -4.44 44.04
N THR A 958 -16.24 -3.37 44.04
CA THR A 958 -14.93 -3.29 44.70
C THR A 958 -14.94 -2.20 45.77
N PHE A 959 -14.37 -2.52 46.93
CA PHE A 959 -14.31 -1.62 48.09
C PHE A 959 -12.94 -1.65 48.75
N ASN A 960 -12.42 -0.50 49.15
CA ASN A 960 -11.23 -0.41 50.01
C ASN A 960 -11.65 -0.37 51.49
N ILE A 961 -11.02 -1.18 52.33
CA ILE A 961 -11.22 -1.25 53.77
C ILE A 961 -9.99 -0.66 54.47
N ASN A 962 -10.15 0.51 55.07
CA ASN A 962 -9.04 1.36 55.51
C ASN A 962 -8.96 1.50 57.05
N VAL A 963 -7.75 1.70 57.61
CA VAL A 963 -7.52 1.92 59.05
C VAL A 963 -6.48 3.03 59.33
N ASN A 964 -6.57 3.72 60.47
CA ASN A 964 -5.76 4.92 60.80
C ASN A 964 -4.30 4.64 61.29
N SER A 965 -3.84 3.39 61.31
CA SER A 965 -2.47 2.96 61.68
C SER A 965 -2.28 1.46 61.40
N ASN A 966 -1.04 0.93 61.50
CA ASN A 966 -0.69 -0.51 61.36
C ASN A 966 -1.28 -1.43 62.46
N ASP A 967 -2.51 -1.16 62.89
CA ASP A 967 -3.24 -1.93 63.88
C ASP A 967 -3.97 -3.11 63.22
N VAL A 968 -4.14 -4.17 64.00
CA VAL A 968 -4.78 -5.41 63.54
C VAL A 968 -6.30 -5.27 63.66
N TYR A 969 -7.02 -5.44 62.56
CA TYR A 969 -8.49 -5.44 62.54
C TYR A 969 -9.05 -6.73 61.93
N SER A 970 -10.33 -6.98 62.16
CA SER A 970 -11.05 -8.14 61.63
C SER A 970 -12.48 -7.74 61.40
N GLY A 971 -13.16 -8.43 60.49
CA GLY A 971 -14.54 -8.15 60.17
C GLY A 971 -15.10 -9.10 59.13
N GLY A 972 -16.24 -8.73 58.57
CA GLY A 972 -16.79 -9.43 57.43
C GLY A 972 -17.91 -8.67 56.77
N TRP A 973 -18.34 -9.21 55.63
CA TRP A 973 -19.32 -8.60 54.76
C TRP A 973 -20.47 -9.56 54.44
N VAL A 974 -21.61 -8.99 54.09
CA VAL A 974 -22.77 -9.71 53.55
C VAL A 974 -23.33 -8.93 52.39
N ALA A 975 -23.45 -9.60 51.24
CA ALA A 975 -24.12 -9.05 50.07
C ALA A 975 -25.58 -9.51 50.07
N PHE A 976 -26.47 -8.60 49.66
CA PHE A 976 -27.89 -8.86 49.56
C PHE A 976 -28.40 -8.46 48.19
N ASP A 977 -29.32 -9.26 47.67
CA ASP A 977 -30.03 -8.90 46.46
C ASP A 977 -30.94 -7.69 46.68
N ASN A 978 -31.56 -7.21 45.61
CA ASN A 978 -32.44 -6.03 45.66
C ASN A 978 -33.69 -6.24 46.54
N ASN A 979 -33.98 -7.49 46.95
CA ASN A 979 -35.05 -7.83 47.88
C ASN A 979 -34.61 -7.78 49.35
N GLY A 980 -33.32 -7.52 49.59
CA GLY A 980 -32.71 -7.53 50.91
C GLY A 980 -32.48 -8.93 51.46
N ASP A 981 -32.53 -9.97 50.63
CA ASP A 981 -32.19 -11.34 51.03
C ASP A 981 -30.68 -11.56 50.91
N ALA A 982 -30.07 -12.14 51.95
CA ALA A 982 -28.64 -12.38 51.97
C ALA A 982 -28.27 -13.44 50.93
N ILE A 983 -27.45 -13.06 49.97
CA ILE A 983 -27.02 -13.95 48.88
C ILE A 983 -25.66 -14.60 49.17
N SER A 984 -24.75 -13.87 49.81
CA SER A 984 -23.40 -14.35 50.12
C SER A 984 -22.78 -13.59 51.29
N THR A 985 -21.79 -14.20 51.93
CA THR A 985 -21.08 -13.62 53.08
C THR A 985 -19.59 -13.91 53.00
N GLY A 986 -18.75 -12.96 53.40
CA GLY A 986 -17.31 -13.16 53.56
C GLY A 986 -16.80 -12.67 54.91
N ARG A 987 -15.58 -13.06 55.26
CA ARG A 987 -14.88 -12.64 56.47
C ARG A 987 -13.40 -12.43 56.21
N PHE A 988 -12.84 -11.43 56.87
CA PHE A 988 -11.41 -11.15 56.90
C PHE A 988 -10.97 -11.09 58.37
N ASN A 989 -9.92 -11.82 58.74
CA ASN A 989 -9.46 -11.90 60.14
C ASN A 989 -7.98 -11.52 60.22
N ASP A 990 -7.61 -10.87 61.31
CA ASP A 990 -6.26 -10.42 61.67
C ASP A 990 -5.55 -9.64 60.53
N GLN A 991 -6.27 -8.76 59.84
CA GLN A 991 -5.76 -7.90 58.75
C GLN A 991 -4.91 -6.76 59.33
N VAL A 992 -3.86 -6.39 58.62
CA VAL A 992 -2.96 -5.27 58.95
C VAL A 992 -2.83 -4.41 57.69
N GLY A 993 -3.07 -3.10 57.80
CA GLY A 993 -3.08 -2.19 56.64
C GLY A 993 -4.39 -2.22 55.85
N ASN A 994 -4.46 -1.48 54.74
CA ASN A 994 -5.69 -1.36 53.95
C ASN A 994 -5.94 -2.62 53.10
N LEU A 995 -7.21 -2.99 52.93
CA LEU A 995 -7.65 -4.18 52.21
C LEU A 995 -8.61 -3.79 51.07
N SER A 996 -8.21 -3.97 49.81
CA SER A 996 -9.18 -3.98 48.71
C SER A 996 -9.96 -5.28 48.70
N LEU A 997 -11.27 -5.15 48.56
CA LEU A 997 -12.22 -6.23 48.65
C LEU A 997 -13.16 -6.19 47.45
N SER A 998 -12.87 -7.06 46.49
CA SER A 998 -13.74 -7.31 45.33
C SER A 998 -14.76 -8.41 45.64
N ILE A 999 -16.04 -8.08 45.45
CA ILE A 999 -17.16 -8.98 45.64
C ILE A 999 -17.77 -9.27 44.27
N SER A 1000 -17.48 -10.45 43.73
CA SER A 1000 -17.93 -10.92 42.41
C SER A 1000 -18.40 -12.38 42.47
N ASP A 1001 -18.97 -12.90 41.38
CA ASP A 1001 -19.40 -14.31 41.22
C ASP A 1001 -20.43 -14.83 42.24
N ILE A 1002 -21.13 -13.94 42.94
CA ILE A 1002 -22.13 -14.29 43.96
C ILE A 1002 -23.58 -14.10 43.47
N GLY A 1003 -23.77 -13.71 42.21
CA GLY A 1003 -25.05 -13.29 41.62
C GLY A 1003 -25.27 -11.79 41.79
N SER A 1004 -26.32 -11.25 41.15
CA SER A 1004 -26.63 -9.80 41.20
C SER A 1004 -26.97 -9.34 42.62
N PHE A 1005 -26.37 -8.23 43.05
CA PHE A 1005 -26.66 -7.62 44.35
C PHE A 1005 -26.71 -6.11 44.27
N SER A 1006 -27.28 -5.48 45.29
CA SER A 1006 -27.47 -4.02 45.35
C SER A 1006 -27.23 -3.45 46.73
N TYR A 1007 -27.05 -4.31 47.74
CA TYR A 1007 -26.71 -3.90 49.10
C TYR A 1007 -25.54 -4.71 49.63
N ILE A 1008 -24.62 -4.05 50.34
CA ILE A 1008 -23.53 -4.71 51.03
C ILE A 1008 -23.42 -4.16 52.46
N ALA A 1009 -23.36 -5.06 53.43
CA ALA A 1009 -23.15 -4.72 54.84
C ALA A 1009 -21.75 -5.12 55.31
N PHE A 1010 -21.12 -4.27 56.13
CA PHE A 1010 -19.81 -4.46 56.75
C PHE A 1010 -19.91 -4.37 58.28
N ASP A 1011 -19.17 -5.23 58.97
CA ASP A 1011 -19.18 -5.34 60.44
C ASP A 1011 -17.81 -5.83 60.96
N ALA A 1012 -17.35 -5.28 62.09
CA ALA A 1012 -16.04 -5.57 62.67
C ALA A 1012 -15.99 -6.76 63.66
N HIS A 1013 -17.11 -7.46 63.90
CA HIS A 1013 -17.26 -8.41 65.00
C HIS A 1013 -16.12 -9.43 65.18
N THR A 1014 -15.30 -9.25 66.23
CA THR A 1014 -14.35 -10.29 66.68
C THR A 1014 -15.02 -11.23 67.68
N SER A 1015 -14.92 -12.54 67.43
CA SER A 1015 -15.59 -13.59 68.22
C SER A 1015 -15.17 -13.70 69.70
N ASN A 1016 -14.37 -12.77 70.24
CA ASN A 1016 -13.80 -12.83 71.59
C ASN A 1016 -14.18 -11.67 72.53
N GLY A 1017 -15.02 -10.71 72.10
CA GLY A 1017 -15.71 -9.77 73.00
C GLY A 1017 -14.79 -8.98 73.95
N ASN A 1018 -13.61 -8.58 73.46
CA ASN A 1018 -12.69 -7.71 74.18
C ASN A 1018 -12.79 -6.33 73.53
N ALA A 1019 -13.46 -5.41 74.21
CA ALA A 1019 -13.76 -4.05 73.75
C ALA A 1019 -12.51 -3.14 73.65
N SER A 1020 -11.53 -3.49 72.82
CA SER A 1020 -10.40 -2.63 72.49
C SER A 1020 -9.91 -2.78 71.06
N ASP A 1021 -10.77 -3.17 70.13
CA ASP A 1021 -10.43 -3.24 68.72
C ASP A 1021 -10.75 -1.87 68.08
N ILE A 1022 -9.88 -1.43 67.17
CA ILE A 1022 -9.90 -0.10 66.57
C ILE A 1022 -10.70 -0.22 65.26
N GLY A 1023 -11.75 0.59 65.08
CA GLY A 1023 -12.67 0.45 63.95
C GLY A 1023 -12.05 0.79 62.59
N PHE A 1024 -12.62 0.22 61.51
CA PHE A 1024 -12.19 0.42 60.11
C PHE A 1024 -13.19 1.26 59.29
N TYR A 1025 -12.75 1.75 58.13
CA TYR A 1025 -13.51 2.58 57.20
C TYR A 1025 -13.71 1.81 55.89
N VAL A 1026 -14.78 2.12 55.15
CA VAL A 1026 -15.09 1.48 53.87
C VAL A 1026 -15.25 2.54 52.79
N GLU A 1027 -14.49 2.41 51.72
CA GLU A 1027 -14.50 3.29 50.57
C GLU A 1027 -14.98 2.51 49.33
N PRO A 1028 -16.13 2.87 48.75
CA PRO A 1028 -16.57 2.31 47.47
C PRO A 1028 -15.69 2.82 46.32
N VAL A 1029 -15.18 1.89 45.51
CA VAL A 1029 -14.26 2.17 44.40
C VAL A 1029 -15.03 2.09 43.08
N SER A 1030 -15.54 0.89 42.76
CA SER A 1030 -16.21 0.64 41.48
C SER A 1030 -17.31 -0.40 41.58
N TYR A 1031 -18.19 -0.44 40.58
CA TYR A 1031 -18.99 -1.62 40.29
C TYR A 1031 -19.12 -1.88 38.79
N VAL A 1032 -19.44 -3.13 38.44
CA VAL A 1032 -19.85 -3.49 37.08
C VAL A 1032 -21.34 -3.74 37.10
N ASN A 1033 -22.08 -2.96 36.32
CA ASN A 1033 -23.52 -3.15 36.19
C ASN A 1033 -23.84 -4.45 35.42
N LEU A 1034 -25.11 -4.83 35.38
CA LEU A 1034 -25.49 -6.11 34.75
C LEU A 1034 -25.28 -6.16 33.23
N ASP A 1035 -25.01 -5.02 32.58
CA ASP A 1035 -24.71 -4.90 31.15
C ASP A 1035 -23.20 -5.00 30.84
N GLY A 1036 -22.37 -5.22 31.86
CA GLY A 1036 -20.92 -5.43 31.72
C GLY A 1036 -20.11 -4.15 31.59
N LYS A 1037 -20.73 -2.98 31.81
CA LYS A 1037 -20.04 -1.69 31.86
C LYS A 1037 -19.48 -1.45 33.26
N SER A 1038 -18.19 -1.13 33.36
CA SER A 1038 -17.59 -0.65 34.61
C SER A 1038 -18.04 0.78 34.88
N VAL A 1039 -18.43 1.05 36.12
CA VAL A 1039 -18.88 2.36 36.59
C VAL A 1039 -18.16 2.66 37.90
N GLU A 1040 -17.38 3.75 37.91
CA GLU A 1040 -16.56 4.18 39.05
C GLU A 1040 -17.34 5.15 39.96
N PHE A 1041 -17.09 5.10 41.27
CA PHE A 1041 -17.60 6.08 42.22
C PHE A 1041 -16.70 7.33 42.22
N ASP A 1042 -17.26 8.55 42.11
CA ASP A 1042 -16.49 9.81 42.12
C ASP A 1042 -15.82 10.04 43.48
N ASN A 1043 -14.53 9.70 43.54
CA ASN A 1043 -13.63 10.01 44.65
C ASN A 1043 -12.51 10.90 44.11
N SER A 1044 -12.52 12.17 44.50
CA SER A 1044 -11.56 13.19 44.04
C SER A 1044 -10.11 12.81 44.33
N THR A 1045 -9.27 12.65 43.30
CA THR A 1045 -7.79 12.76 43.26
C THR A 1045 -7.05 12.61 44.61
N GLU A 1046 -6.39 11.48 44.86
CA GLU A 1046 -5.47 11.31 45.99
C GLU A 1046 -4.21 10.53 45.59
N ALA A 1047 -3.03 11.11 45.83
CA ALA A 1047 -1.78 10.35 45.84
C ALA A 1047 -1.82 9.34 47.00
N MET A 1048 -1.68 8.05 46.69
CA MET A 1048 -1.80 6.96 47.65
C MET A 1048 -0.43 6.58 48.22
N ASP A 1049 -0.10 7.07 49.41
CA ASP A 1049 1.14 6.74 50.11
C ASP A 1049 0.98 5.46 50.97
N ILE A 1050 1.68 4.39 50.59
CA ILE A 1050 1.70 3.10 51.27
C ILE A 1050 3.00 3.00 52.09
N VAL A 1051 2.84 2.72 53.39
CA VAL A 1051 3.94 2.58 54.34
C VAL A 1051 4.14 1.10 54.69
N GLY A 1052 5.12 0.45 54.04
CA GLY A 1052 5.41 -0.98 54.14
C GLY A 1052 5.01 -1.74 52.87
N ASP A 1053 5.24 -3.06 52.84
CA ASP A 1053 4.94 -3.91 51.67
C ASP A 1053 3.46 -3.85 51.28
N LEU A 1054 3.20 -3.62 49.99
CA LEU A 1054 1.89 -3.74 49.37
C LEU A 1054 1.61 -5.22 49.05
N ARG A 1055 0.68 -5.82 49.79
CA ARG A 1055 0.28 -7.23 49.63
C ARG A 1055 -1.18 -7.41 49.21
N THR A 1056 -1.84 -6.30 48.89
CA THR A 1056 -3.28 -6.19 48.65
C THR A 1056 -3.52 -5.50 47.31
N ASP A 1057 -4.68 -5.79 46.72
CA ASP A 1057 -5.06 -5.23 45.43
C ASP A 1057 -5.29 -3.71 45.56
N ILE A 1058 -4.94 -2.93 44.53
CA ILE A 1058 -5.18 -1.48 44.41
C ILE A 1058 -5.83 -1.21 43.06
N THR A 1059 -6.83 -0.35 43.01
CA THR A 1059 -7.39 0.16 41.75
C THR A 1059 -7.73 1.65 41.89
N THR A 1060 -7.28 2.52 40.97
CA THR A 1060 -7.37 3.99 41.15
C THR A 1060 -8.35 4.72 40.22
N GLY A 1061 -8.57 4.26 38.98
CA GLY A 1061 -9.70 4.69 38.13
C GLY A 1061 -9.32 5.48 36.87
N PHE A 1062 -10.01 6.60 36.60
CA PHE A 1062 -9.71 7.46 35.45
C PHE A 1062 -9.15 8.81 35.94
N GLY A 1063 -8.14 9.34 35.26
CA GLY A 1063 -7.35 10.53 35.58
C GLY A 1063 -5.94 10.18 36.09
N ASP A 1064 -5.02 11.14 36.07
CA ASP A 1064 -3.62 10.92 36.48
C ASP A 1064 -3.52 10.53 37.97
N ASP A 1065 -3.18 9.28 38.23
CA ASP A 1065 -3.06 8.70 39.56
C ASP A 1065 -1.60 8.59 40.01
N THR A 1066 -1.38 8.54 41.32
CA THR A 1066 -0.04 8.31 41.87
C THR A 1066 -0.07 7.38 43.07
N ILE A 1067 0.61 6.23 42.96
CA ILE A 1067 0.79 5.25 44.03
C ILE A 1067 2.24 5.30 44.51
N ASN A 1068 2.48 5.48 45.81
CA ASN A 1068 3.82 5.51 46.37
C ASN A 1068 4.00 4.48 47.50
N VAL A 1069 4.76 3.42 47.26
CA VAL A 1069 5.17 2.39 48.24
C VAL A 1069 6.52 2.78 48.84
N MET A 1070 6.51 3.67 49.84
CA MET A 1070 7.68 4.52 50.22
C MET A 1070 8.45 4.14 51.50
N ASP A 1071 8.17 3.03 52.20
CA ASP A 1071 9.00 2.64 53.37
C ASP A 1071 10.21 1.81 52.92
N SER A 1072 11.35 1.95 53.61
CA SER A 1072 12.60 1.31 53.16
C SER A 1072 12.49 -0.21 53.18
N GLY A 1073 12.63 -0.84 52.01
CA GLY A 1073 12.45 -2.29 51.84
C GLY A 1073 10.98 -2.71 51.74
N SER A 1074 10.15 -1.89 51.07
CA SER A 1074 8.73 -2.19 50.85
C SER A 1074 8.51 -2.68 49.43
N ASP A 1075 7.96 -3.88 49.35
CA ASP A 1075 7.70 -4.60 48.10
C ASP A 1075 6.24 -4.43 47.64
N ILE A 1076 5.94 -4.59 46.34
CA ILE A 1076 4.63 -5.05 45.88
C ILE A 1076 4.70 -6.58 45.77
N GLU A 1077 4.19 -7.30 46.76
CA GLU A 1077 4.46 -8.73 46.89
C GLU A 1077 3.19 -9.60 46.94
N SER A 1078 3.41 -10.92 47.00
CA SER A 1078 2.39 -11.94 47.22
C SER A 1078 1.39 -12.12 46.08
N SER A 1079 0.23 -11.46 46.06
CA SER A 1079 -0.76 -11.61 44.97
C SER A 1079 -1.49 -10.30 44.69
N ALA A 1080 -0.90 -9.18 45.12
CA ALA A 1080 -1.45 -7.85 44.99
C ALA A 1080 -1.75 -7.53 43.52
N GLN A 1081 -2.99 -7.23 43.18
CA GLN A 1081 -3.40 -6.73 41.86
C GLN A 1081 -3.50 -5.21 41.89
N VAL A 1082 -2.57 -4.48 41.28
CA VAL A 1082 -2.56 -3.02 41.14
C VAL A 1082 -3.07 -2.66 39.75
N ALA A 1083 -4.04 -1.76 39.63
CA ALA A 1083 -4.66 -1.36 38.36
C ALA A 1083 -4.94 0.16 38.34
N THR A 1084 -4.24 0.98 37.57
CA THR A 1084 -4.44 2.45 37.67
C THR A 1084 -5.54 2.99 36.77
N GLY A 1085 -5.63 2.58 35.51
CA GLY A 1085 -6.80 2.77 34.64
C GLY A 1085 -6.53 3.67 33.43
N ALA A 1086 -7.19 4.81 33.23
CA ALA A 1086 -6.80 5.70 32.12
C ALA A 1086 -6.42 7.09 32.61
N GLY A 1087 -5.26 7.60 32.19
CA GLY A 1087 -4.60 8.79 32.73
C GLY A 1087 -3.09 8.61 32.67
N ASP A 1088 -2.31 9.66 32.90
CA ASP A 1088 -0.84 9.52 32.96
C ASP A 1088 -0.45 9.13 34.40
N ASP A 1089 -0.35 7.83 34.69
CA ASP A 1089 -0.26 7.29 36.04
C ASP A 1089 1.18 7.07 36.51
N VAL A 1090 1.41 7.18 37.83
CA VAL A 1090 2.74 6.99 38.43
C VAL A 1090 2.72 6.00 39.59
N ILE A 1091 3.46 4.90 39.50
CA ILE A 1091 3.65 3.93 40.59
C ILE A 1091 5.10 3.93 41.05
N ASN A 1092 5.36 4.26 42.31
CA ASN A 1092 6.69 4.22 42.92
C ASN A 1092 6.80 3.06 43.93
N VAL A 1093 7.77 2.17 43.74
CA VAL A 1093 8.08 1.01 44.60
C VAL A 1093 9.52 1.08 45.08
N GLU A 1094 9.74 1.08 46.39
CA GLU A 1094 11.09 1.22 46.96
C GLU A 1094 11.94 -0.07 46.92
N ASP A 1095 11.34 -1.25 46.86
CA ASP A 1095 12.04 -2.55 46.79
C ASP A 1095 11.42 -3.45 45.70
N ASP A 1096 11.09 -4.73 45.94
CA ASP A 1096 10.74 -5.70 44.89
C ASP A 1096 9.25 -5.63 44.43
N ILE A 1097 8.94 -6.05 43.19
CA ILE A 1097 7.61 -6.52 42.78
C ILE A 1097 7.67 -8.05 42.66
N ASP A 1098 7.13 -8.79 43.63
CA ASP A 1098 7.37 -10.24 43.74
C ASP A 1098 6.11 -11.11 43.93
N GLY A 1099 6.34 -12.42 44.08
CA GLY A 1099 5.31 -13.40 44.37
C GLY A 1099 4.42 -13.72 43.16
N SER A 1100 3.22 -13.16 43.12
CA SER A 1100 2.21 -13.29 42.07
C SER A 1100 1.43 -11.98 41.95
N ALA A 1101 2.08 -10.86 42.31
CA ALA A 1101 1.53 -9.54 42.14
C ALA A 1101 1.26 -9.25 40.65
N ASN A 1102 0.23 -8.51 40.31
CA ASN A 1102 -0.06 -8.09 38.96
C ASN A 1102 -0.22 -6.57 38.98
N VAL A 1103 0.48 -5.84 38.13
CA VAL A 1103 0.37 -4.38 38.02
C VAL A 1103 -0.12 -4.07 36.62
N ASN A 1104 -1.16 -3.26 36.45
CA ASN A 1104 -1.65 -2.83 35.14
C ASN A 1104 -1.89 -1.32 35.19
N THR A 1105 -1.35 -0.53 34.26
CA THR A 1105 -1.53 0.93 34.33
C THR A 1105 -2.59 1.46 33.39
N GLY A 1106 -2.76 0.86 32.22
CA GLY A 1106 -3.99 0.90 31.45
C GLY A 1106 -3.89 1.75 30.18
N SER A 1107 -4.27 3.02 30.15
CA SER A 1107 -4.07 3.84 28.94
C SER A 1107 -3.70 5.27 29.28
N GLY A 1108 -2.65 5.80 28.66
CA GLY A 1108 -1.99 7.06 29.03
C GLY A 1108 -0.48 6.86 29.07
N ASP A 1109 0.30 7.93 29.27
CA ASP A 1109 1.76 7.80 29.33
C ASP A 1109 2.19 7.48 30.77
N ASP A 1110 2.28 6.19 31.12
CA ASP A 1110 2.43 5.73 32.49
C ASP A 1110 3.90 5.60 32.93
N THR A 1111 4.15 5.67 34.25
CA THR A 1111 5.48 5.50 34.84
C THR A 1111 5.46 4.56 36.03
N ILE A 1112 6.15 3.42 35.94
CA ILE A 1112 6.40 2.52 37.07
C ILE A 1112 7.86 2.59 37.46
N LYS A 1113 8.13 2.94 38.71
CA LYS A 1113 9.47 2.98 39.30
C LYS A 1113 9.64 1.87 40.32
N VAL A 1114 10.67 1.03 40.15
CA VAL A 1114 10.96 -0.12 41.02
C VAL A 1114 12.38 -0.03 41.59
N GLY A 1115 12.51 -0.10 42.91
CA GLY A 1115 13.80 -0.05 43.62
C GLY A 1115 14.50 -1.41 43.76
N GLY A 1116 13.75 -2.50 43.64
CA GLY A 1116 14.19 -3.90 43.70
C GLY A 1116 13.98 -4.63 42.36
N LYS A 1117 13.59 -5.90 42.40
CA LYS A 1117 13.39 -6.80 41.27
C LYS A 1117 11.92 -7.07 41.01
N ILE A 1118 11.61 -7.36 39.74
CA ILE A 1118 10.34 -7.99 39.36
C ILE A 1118 10.57 -9.50 39.29
N GLU A 1119 10.12 -10.26 40.31
CA GLU A 1119 10.46 -11.68 40.45
C GLU A 1119 9.28 -12.63 40.78
N ASP A 1120 9.58 -13.92 40.93
CA ASP A 1120 8.62 -15.02 41.07
C ASP A 1120 7.61 -15.15 39.91
N SER A 1121 6.32 -14.92 40.11
CA SER A 1121 5.23 -14.98 39.12
C SER A 1121 4.48 -13.65 39.04
N ALA A 1122 5.13 -12.55 39.44
CA ALA A 1122 4.55 -11.23 39.27
C ALA A 1122 4.37 -10.92 37.77
N SER A 1123 3.38 -10.09 37.41
CA SER A 1123 3.25 -9.48 36.09
C SER A 1123 3.03 -7.97 36.18
N VAL A 1124 3.42 -7.25 35.14
CA VAL A 1124 3.24 -5.82 34.93
C VAL A 1124 2.76 -5.64 33.49
N ASP A 1125 1.83 -4.75 33.24
CA ASP A 1125 1.24 -4.49 31.93
C ASP A 1125 0.92 -2.99 31.84
N MET A 1126 1.74 -2.20 31.16
CA MET A 1126 1.59 -0.74 31.25
C MET A 1126 0.48 -0.19 30.35
N GLY A 1127 0.19 -0.85 29.24
CA GLY A 1127 -1.06 -0.68 28.49
C GLY A 1127 -0.89 0.10 27.19
N GLU A 1128 -1.83 1.00 26.84
CA GLU A 1128 -1.71 1.82 25.62
C GLU A 1128 -1.10 3.20 25.95
N GLY A 1129 0.09 3.51 25.44
CA GLY A 1129 0.76 4.80 25.74
C GLY A 1129 2.25 4.81 25.38
N GLN A 1130 2.97 5.87 25.78
CA GLN A 1130 4.45 5.83 25.88
C GLN A 1130 4.86 5.57 27.34
N ASP A 1131 5.01 4.30 27.67
CA ASP A 1131 5.14 3.82 29.04
C ASP A 1131 6.60 3.70 29.50
N THR A 1132 6.86 4.11 30.75
CA THR A 1132 8.20 4.16 31.34
C THR A 1132 8.34 3.23 32.53
N LEU A 1133 9.18 2.20 32.40
CA LEU A 1133 9.65 1.36 33.51
C LEU A 1133 11.02 1.87 34.03
N ALA A 1134 11.01 2.57 35.15
CA ALA A 1134 12.20 3.07 35.83
C ALA A 1134 12.77 2.04 36.83
N LEU A 1135 13.93 1.45 36.50
CA LEU A 1135 14.61 0.46 37.34
C LEU A 1135 15.70 1.12 38.19
N THR A 1136 15.47 1.22 39.49
CA THR A 1136 16.35 1.91 40.44
C THR A 1136 17.17 1.00 41.35
N TYR A 1137 17.34 -0.27 40.94
CA TYR A 1137 18.12 -1.29 41.67
C TYR A 1137 19.48 -0.77 42.13
N GLY A 1138 19.70 -0.76 43.44
CA GLY A 1138 20.94 -0.29 44.07
C GLY A 1138 21.12 -0.86 45.47
N ASP A 1139 21.56 -2.12 45.59
CA ASP A 1139 22.14 -2.57 46.86
C ASP A 1139 23.54 -1.97 46.98
N ASP A 1140 23.75 -1.17 48.03
CA ASP A 1140 25.02 -0.52 48.43
C ASP A 1140 26.11 -1.58 48.81
N SER A 1141 26.02 -2.82 48.32
CA SER A 1141 26.82 -3.99 48.70
C SER A 1141 27.94 -4.36 47.72
N GLY A 1142 27.94 -3.83 46.49
CA GLY A 1142 29.08 -3.92 45.56
C GLY A 1142 29.37 -5.32 45.01
N GLU A 1143 28.35 -6.16 44.81
CA GLU A 1143 28.40 -7.30 43.89
C GLU A 1143 27.59 -6.96 42.63
N ASP A 1144 28.11 -7.26 41.42
CA ASP A 1144 27.59 -6.86 40.09
C ASP A 1144 26.05 -6.74 40.01
N ASP A 1145 25.55 -5.50 39.89
CA ASP A 1145 24.14 -5.15 39.65
C ASP A 1145 23.77 -5.38 38.18
N THR A 1146 23.83 -6.64 37.75
CA THR A 1146 23.35 -7.04 36.43
C THR A 1146 21.85 -7.29 36.46
N ILE A 1147 21.07 -6.42 35.83
CA ILE A 1147 19.65 -6.58 35.51
C ILE A 1147 19.56 -7.56 34.33
N ASP A 1148 18.87 -8.67 34.53
CA ASP A 1148 18.62 -9.70 33.51
C ASP A 1148 17.20 -9.52 32.99
N LEU A 1149 17.04 -8.87 31.82
CA LEU A 1149 15.72 -8.58 31.27
C LEU A 1149 14.96 -9.84 30.92
N THR A 1150 15.61 -10.98 30.65
CA THR A 1150 14.91 -12.27 30.51
C THR A 1150 14.01 -12.61 31.70
N GLN A 1151 14.38 -12.14 32.90
CA GLN A 1151 13.58 -12.34 34.12
C GLN A 1151 12.48 -11.29 34.27
N ILE A 1152 12.56 -10.17 33.57
CA ILE A 1152 11.58 -9.08 33.58
C ILE A 1152 10.60 -9.22 32.41
N ALA A 1153 11.08 -9.46 31.18
CA ALA A 1153 10.31 -9.56 29.95
C ALA A 1153 9.24 -10.67 29.96
N ASN A 1154 9.45 -11.79 30.67
CA ASN A 1154 8.39 -12.80 30.85
C ASN A 1154 7.25 -12.36 31.80
N ARG A 1155 7.34 -11.14 32.33
CA ARG A 1155 6.54 -10.62 33.44
C ARG A 1155 6.13 -9.16 33.21
N VAL A 1156 6.55 -8.50 32.13
CA VAL A 1156 6.27 -7.10 31.89
C VAL A 1156 5.92 -6.96 30.42
N ASP A 1157 4.75 -6.39 30.12
CA ASP A 1157 4.24 -6.18 28.78
C ASP A 1157 3.94 -4.67 28.55
N ASN A 1158 3.96 -4.23 27.28
CA ASN A 1158 3.67 -2.87 26.82
C ASN A 1158 4.58 -1.78 27.44
N VAL A 1159 5.88 -1.80 27.15
CA VAL A 1159 6.84 -0.81 27.66
C VAL A 1159 7.69 -0.26 26.54
N GLU A 1160 7.69 1.07 26.38
CA GLU A 1160 8.46 1.77 25.35
C GLU A 1160 9.76 2.34 25.91
N ILE A 1161 9.83 2.62 27.23
CA ILE A 1161 10.99 3.24 27.87
C ILE A 1161 11.45 2.47 29.11
N ILE A 1162 12.71 2.02 29.12
CA ILE A 1162 13.41 1.57 30.33
C ILE A 1162 14.31 2.68 30.87
N ASP A 1163 13.96 3.25 32.02
CA ASP A 1163 14.72 4.33 32.66
C ASP A 1163 15.70 3.81 33.74
N LEU A 1164 16.99 4.03 33.51
CA LEU A 1164 18.12 3.69 34.38
C LEU A 1164 18.76 4.96 35.01
N ASP A 1165 18.20 6.16 34.81
CA ASP A 1165 18.78 7.44 35.30
C ASP A 1165 18.60 7.63 36.82
N ASN A 1166 19.33 6.84 37.60
CA ASN A 1166 19.27 6.83 39.06
C ASN A 1166 20.62 7.17 39.76
N ASN A 1167 21.65 7.55 38.99
CA ASN A 1167 23.03 7.80 39.44
C ASN A 1167 23.77 6.57 40.01
N VAL A 1168 23.39 5.36 39.60
CA VAL A 1168 24.07 4.09 39.88
C VAL A 1168 24.44 3.45 38.55
N ASP A 1169 25.68 2.97 38.39
CA ASP A 1169 26.13 2.25 37.20
C ASP A 1169 25.45 0.86 37.15
N GLN A 1170 24.47 0.68 36.27
CA GLN A 1170 23.72 -0.57 36.10
C GLN A 1170 24.18 -1.34 34.87
N LYS A 1171 24.00 -2.67 34.88
CA LYS A 1171 24.27 -3.50 33.70
C LYS A 1171 23.03 -4.28 33.29
N VAL A 1172 22.47 -4.05 32.11
CA VAL A 1172 21.27 -4.72 31.59
C VAL A 1172 21.66 -5.74 30.53
N ALA A 1173 21.34 -7.03 30.71
CA ALA A 1173 21.48 -8.04 29.67
C ALA A 1173 20.16 -8.17 28.89
N ILE A 1174 20.24 -8.16 27.55
CA ILE A 1174 19.08 -8.19 26.66
C ILE A 1174 19.27 -9.14 25.48
N ASP A 1175 18.22 -9.86 25.10
CA ASP A 1175 18.08 -10.56 23.84
C ASP A 1175 16.91 -10.02 22.97
N TRP A 1176 16.70 -10.58 21.77
CA TRP A 1176 15.63 -10.07 20.90
C TRP A 1176 14.23 -10.47 21.36
N GLN A 1177 14.11 -11.61 22.06
CA GLN A 1177 12.84 -12.08 22.60
C GLN A 1177 12.43 -11.19 23.76
N ASP A 1178 13.39 -10.68 24.55
CA ASP A 1178 13.11 -9.70 25.60
C ASP A 1178 12.42 -8.44 25.05
N ILE A 1179 12.76 -7.99 23.84
CA ILE A 1179 12.12 -6.81 23.21
C ILE A 1179 10.68 -7.15 22.82
N VAL A 1180 10.49 -8.25 22.11
CA VAL A 1180 9.15 -8.71 21.67
C VAL A 1180 8.23 -9.03 22.84
N ASP A 1181 8.79 -9.50 23.96
CA ASP A 1181 8.02 -9.79 25.16
C ASP A 1181 7.70 -8.51 25.97
N LEU A 1182 8.58 -7.49 25.96
CA LEU A 1182 8.39 -6.23 26.72
C LEU A 1182 7.50 -5.20 26.02
N THR A 1183 7.56 -5.11 24.69
CA THR A 1183 6.95 -4.04 23.89
C THR A 1183 5.60 -4.43 23.33
N ASP A 1184 4.85 -3.45 22.84
CA ASP A 1184 3.58 -3.68 22.15
C ASP A 1184 3.79 -4.10 20.67
N GLY A 1185 2.77 -3.93 19.82
CA GLY A 1185 2.85 -4.32 18.41
C GLY A 1185 3.91 -3.60 17.57
N ASP A 1186 4.52 -2.51 18.05
CA ASP A 1186 5.50 -1.74 17.27
C ASP A 1186 6.96 -2.18 17.45
N ASN A 1187 7.23 -3.01 18.45
CA ASN A 1187 8.55 -3.51 18.84
C ASN A 1187 9.64 -2.43 19.00
N ASP A 1188 9.29 -1.25 19.51
CA ASP A 1188 10.23 -0.16 19.85
C ASP A 1188 10.55 -0.12 21.35
N LEU A 1189 11.84 -0.16 21.70
CA LEU A 1189 12.29 -0.06 23.09
C LEU A 1189 13.45 0.92 23.23
N VAL A 1190 13.25 1.91 24.10
CA VAL A 1190 14.24 2.95 24.42
C VAL A 1190 14.79 2.75 25.82
N PHE A 1191 16.10 2.63 25.95
CA PHE A 1191 16.77 2.71 27.25
C PHE A 1191 17.27 4.13 27.48
N VAL A 1192 17.02 4.69 28.66
CA VAL A 1192 17.57 5.97 29.12
C VAL A 1192 18.51 5.69 30.29
N GLY A 1193 19.73 6.23 30.29
CA GLY A 1193 20.69 5.97 31.37
C GLY A 1193 21.67 7.10 31.63
N ASN A 1194 22.36 6.99 32.76
CA ASN A 1194 23.39 7.90 33.22
C ASN A 1194 24.82 7.37 32.92
N ASP A 1195 25.86 8.12 33.30
CA ASP A 1195 27.27 7.80 32.93
C ASP A 1195 27.77 6.56 33.67
N GLY A 1196 27.88 5.43 32.96
CA GLY A 1196 28.33 4.17 33.56
C GLY A 1196 27.38 3.00 33.33
N ASP A 1197 26.13 3.24 32.92
CA ASP A 1197 25.17 2.18 32.62
C ASP A 1197 25.60 1.39 31.39
N VAL A 1198 25.32 0.09 31.38
CA VAL A 1198 25.79 -0.84 30.35
C VAL A 1198 24.66 -1.70 29.85
N ILE A 1199 24.42 -1.75 28.55
CA ILE A 1199 23.47 -2.68 27.92
C ILE A 1199 24.26 -3.75 27.18
N ASP A 1200 24.17 -5.00 27.64
CA ASP A 1200 24.95 -6.15 27.22
C ASP A 1200 24.17 -7.00 26.22
N PHE A 1201 24.69 -7.08 25.00
CA PHE A 1201 24.17 -7.85 23.88
C PHE A 1201 24.94 -9.16 23.66
N SER A 1202 25.69 -9.64 24.67
CA SER A 1202 26.72 -10.66 24.47
C SER A 1202 26.21 -12.09 24.21
N ASP A 1203 24.91 -12.38 24.35
CA ASP A 1203 24.34 -13.65 23.90
C ASP A 1203 24.15 -13.69 22.37
N ASN A 1204 25.24 -13.98 21.67
CA ASN A 1204 25.36 -13.87 20.22
C ASN A 1204 24.59 -14.95 19.42
N SER A 1205 23.87 -15.90 20.05
CA SER A 1205 23.09 -16.92 19.31
C SER A 1205 21.80 -16.38 18.72
N ASP A 1206 21.15 -15.47 19.42
CA ASP A 1206 19.77 -15.05 19.14
C ASP A 1206 19.72 -13.79 18.26
N TRP A 1207 20.85 -13.09 18.17
CA TRP A 1207 21.06 -11.96 17.25
C TRP A 1207 21.59 -12.37 15.85
N GLN A 1208 21.57 -13.67 15.48
CA GLN A 1208 21.98 -14.17 14.16
C GLN A 1208 20.79 -14.57 13.26
N LEU A 1209 20.55 -13.82 12.18
CA LEU A 1209 19.49 -14.09 11.19
C LEU A 1209 19.96 -14.91 9.99
N ASN A 1210 19.21 -15.98 9.66
CA ASN A 1210 19.24 -16.66 8.37
C ASN A 1210 18.38 -15.88 7.36
N GLY A 1211 18.92 -14.83 6.75
CA GLY A 1211 18.33 -14.22 5.55
C GLY A 1211 17.76 -12.82 5.74
N ASN A 1212 18.54 -11.83 5.33
CA ASN A 1212 18.13 -10.58 4.66
C ASN A 1212 17.20 -9.54 5.31
N GLU A 1213 17.13 -9.43 6.64
CA GLU A 1213 16.50 -8.29 7.35
C GLU A 1213 17.52 -7.55 8.22
N THR A 1214 17.41 -6.21 8.29
CA THR A 1214 18.38 -5.29 8.94
C THR A 1214 17.90 -4.86 10.32
N LYS A 1215 18.60 -5.28 11.39
CA LYS A 1215 18.42 -4.71 12.74
C LYS A 1215 19.08 -3.34 12.82
N LYS A 1216 18.36 -2.29 13.23
CA LYS A 1216 18.92 -0.97 13.56
C LYS A 1216 18.93 -0.78 15.07
N VAL A 1217 20.12 -0.72 15.65
CA VAL A 1217 20.35 -0.10 16.96
C VAL A 1217 20.98 1.24 16.66
N ASP A 1218 20.30 2.34 16.97
CA ASP A 1218 20.87 3.66 16.75
C ASP A 1218 21.95 3.93 17.82
N GLY A 1219 23.19 4.23 17.38
CA GLY A 1219 24.27 4.62 18.30
C GLY A 1219 25.70 4.12 18.03
N VAL A 1220 25.96 2.91 17.49
CA VAL A 1220 27.35 2.46 17.18
C VAL A 1220 27.42 1.41 16.05
N ASP A 1221 28.25 1.68 15.03
CA ASP A 1221 28.50 0.82 13.88
C ASP A 1221 29.40 -0.40 14.23
N GLY A 1222 28.81 -1.60 14.25
CA GLY A 1222 29.49 -2.87 13.92
C GLY A 1222 30.39 -3.55 14.96
N ASP A 1223 29.77 -4.22 15.95
CA ASP A 1223 30.13 -5.51 16.61
C ASP A 1223 29.38 -5.54 17.97
N PHE A 1224 28.06 -5.74 17.96
CA PHE A 1224 27.23 -5.62 19.17
C PHE A 1224 27.58 -6.70 20.21
N LYS A 1225 28.12 -6.22 21.35
CA LYS A 1225 28.29 -7.02 22.58
C LYS A 1225 27.99 -6.22 23.83
N GLU A 1226 28.18 -4.90 23.81
CA GLU A 1226 28.02 -4.06 25.00
C GLU A 1226 27.90 -2.59 24.55
N TYR A 1227 26.80 -1.91 24.88
CA TYR A 1227 26.64 -0.46 24.86
C TYR A 1227 26.94 0.08 26.25
N VAL A 1228 27.66 1.19 26.35
CA VAL A 1228 27.96 1.85 27.63
C VAL A 1228 27.47 3.28 27.53
N SER A 1229 26.47 3.60 28.33
CA SER A 1229 25.86 4.92 28.46
C SER A 1229 26.90 5.95 28.92
N THR A 1230 26.75 7.16 28.38
CA THR A 1230 27.42 8.38 28.85
C THR A 1230 26.37 9.31 29.46
N SER A 1231 26.75 10.30 30.27
CA SER A 1231 25.79 11.14 31.02
C SER A 1231 24.52 11.51 30.21
N ASN A 1232 23.36 11.00 30.63
CA ASN A 1232 22.03 11.20 30.03
C ASN A 1232 21.95 10.74 28.57
N SER A 1233 22.42 9.53 28.27
CA SER A 1233 22.34 8.96 26.94
C SER A 1233 21.21 7.95 26.83
N SER A 1234 20.53 7.95 25.68
CA SER A 1234 19.56 6.93 25.33
C SER A 1234 20.10 5.99 24.27
N VAL A 1235 19.60 4.76 24.23
CA VAL A 1235 19.76 3.85 23.11
C VAL A 1235 18.40 3.27 22.75
N SER A 1236 18.02 3.43 21.49
CA SER A 1236 16.77 2.90 20.94
C SER A 1236 17.05 1.64 20.13
N ILE A 1237 16.19 0.64 20.29
CA ILE A 1237 16.27 -0.63 19.58
C ILE A 1237 14.95 -0.86 18.86
N PHE A 1238 15.02 -0.97 17.53
CA PHE A 1238 13.85 -1.17 16.69
C PHE A 1238 13.92 -2.53 15.98
N ILE A 1239 12.79 -3.25 15.94
CA ILE A 1239 12.63 -4.47 15.14
C ILE A 1239 11.59 -4.20 14.05
N GLU A 1240 11.98 -4.24 12.77
CA GLU A 1240 11.03 -4.05 11.66
C GLU A 1240 10.05 -5.22 11.56
N ASP A 1241 8.75 -4.91 11.55
CA ASP A 1241 7.64 -5.85 11.73
C ASP A 1241 7.19 -6.57 10.42
N ASP A 1242 8.08 -6.71 9.44
CA ASP A 1242 7.83 -7.43 8.18
C ASP A 1242 7.90 -8.97 8.34
N ILE A 1243 7.58 -9.50 9.52
CA ILE A 1243 7.57 -10.94 9.80
C ILE A 1243 6.19 -11.52 9.41
N ASP A 1244 6.14 -12.11 8.22
CA ASP A 1244 5.02 -12.93 7.74
C ASP A 1244 4.80 -14.13 8.69
N VAL A 1245 3.82 -14.03 9.60
CA VAL A 1245 3.46 -15.06 10.61
C VAL A 1245 2.72 -16.26 9.99
N GLU A 1246 3.12 -16.72 8.80
CA GLU A 1246 2.58 -17.94 8.16
C GLU A 1246 3.54 -19.15 8.16
N ASP A 1247 4.75 -19.05 8.73
CA ASP A 1247 5.67 -20.19 8.83
C ASP A 1247 6.30 -20.35 10.24
N PHE A 1248 5.45 -20.69 11.23
CA PHE A 1248 5.86 -21.33 12.50
C PHE A 1248 5.04 -22.59 12.83
#